data_AF-A0A7X7RPJ3-F1
#
_entry.id   AF-A0A7X7RPJ3-F1
#
_cell.length_a   1.000
_cell.length_b   1.000
_cell.length_c   1.000
_cell.angle_alpha   90.00
_cell.angle_beta   90.00
_cell.angle_gamma   90.00
#
_symmetry.space_group_name_H-M   'P 1'
#
loop_
_entity.id
_entity.type
_entity.pdbx_description
1 polymer ?
#
loop_
_entity_poly.entity_id
_entity_poly.type
_entity_poly.pdbx_seq_one_letter_code
_entity_poly.pdbx_strand_id
1 'polypeptide(L)'
;AGDLIVRGGGRLAVRSVTDHTGSIVLENGVLLEELAPASDPALWLDASAAQTLVFKEGSLDQVIRWNDVRDGASGSTHPYAWLNEFSPNLKDPGYKTALPPVVLPGAVEGLPALDFGVYRSGQWLEFGPVANARTFFWVIGSQNSGGLLIGSPDKSAARGGGQIDGTLLASHPIFGSDTWIAAEFRMSQAWTNGVTVNPNTAGLNGGYQLVTALTTAGVTVNGLAKDMRTTLTGGQADGTGRSGGQRLAEVLIYDRVLTEEERQTVEIYLMRKWLGGSGGTRARAAHLAVSGAGGVEIPHANVTVPFARITGSGTLAKLGAGTMSVEAPELFSGSLALAEGAFTADGLSAQLTARAATTNPVPGAAFWVDANVAGSFGTDAAGRVYWRDARWDGAGDYIVATQRWAHAPVVLPNEIGALAVVDFGPTNTPTIGKGLQWSRTLDNVRTVFWVIGSQQGGGVLLGGTQNEDATGDNHFARGPVASAATPLFWQHAHGSVKGCPTRIDGVPVDNMQVGLSGGYQVVALRTTGNVLAGQFARDRWLTERSGGQRLGEVIVYTNALSEAEMAQVEAYLMRKWQRPFTRDIPATVGHVTVPAEGEPPLAGTLQTGVRDLTVVNLSGSGLLAKTGAAALSLFQFQDFAGWLDVIEGRVALDGSAKVARNLAFWADASRAASLVLQPGVPNTVIGWRDARDADPAATNYPYAFLNPQVPNDKEPDYRTALPPVLEPAALNGRAVLDFGAWRSGQWLQLTPVANARTLFWVLGSQQGGGLLIGGSTHNLIRGPVPGMAALEEHVVTHTNMIWNAAWSDAAVKNGETFTNGVSVGAGTEAPLNGGYQVIATRTAAGLTIDGLAKEMRALSGGQADGVSRSGGQKLAELLIYDDVLTDEEMRQIEAYLAAKWGLPLGGGARAGGSAASSMTLTLRAGTELTLGGSGEHELGALGGAGTVSDGALTVSGIEQVSDENPAAALALAGSLTIRDGAAWHVAAGAGRIAPLRVAGGLAFLGGGTVTITGAAALPNEPVLLAEAVTGASLSGFAAEAWTVTTDDAGRQMRLEVDGHAVYVVPSGKGTMFFIR
;
A
#
# COMPACT_ATOMS: atom_id res chain seq x y z
N ALA A 1 -0.30 -21.89 -17.43
CA ALA A 1 0.25 -21.17 -18.60
C ALA A 1 -0.84 -20.59 -19.49
N GLY A 2 -1.90 -21.34 -19.85
CA GLY A 2 -3.11 -20.73 -20.44
C GLY A 2 -3.93 -19.94 -19.40
N ASP A 3 -4.87 -19.11 -19.85
CA ASP A 3 -5.78 -18.41 -18.95
C ASP A 3 -6.78 -19.39 -18.30
N LEU A 4 -6.99 -19.24 -17.00
CA LEU A 4 -8.01 -19.98 -16.24
C LEU A 4 -9.24 -19.10 -16.15
N ILE A 5 -10.35 -19.49 -16.80
CA ILE A 5 -11.59 -18.73 -16.80
C ILE A 5 -12.61 -19.43 -15.89
N VAL A 6 -13.02 -18.77 -14.81
CA VAL A 6 -14.03 -19.26 -13.88
C VAL A 6 -15.37 -18.62 -14.23
N ARG A 7 -16.32 -19.42 -14.73
CA ARG A 7 -17.63 -18.95 -15.24
C ARG A 7 -18.80 -19.56 -14.46
N GLY A 8 -19.84 -18.75 -14.29
CA GLY A 8 -21.11 -19.15 -13.66
C GLY A 8 -21.03 -19.17 -12.13
N GLY A 9 -22.18 -19.16 -11.44
CA GLY A 9 -22.26 -18.96 -9.98
C GLY A 9 -21.73 -20.10 -9.09
N GLY A 10 -20.89 -20.99 -9.61
CA GLY A 10 -20.26 -22.08 -8.87
C GLY A 10 -18.92 -21.69 -8.25
N ARG A 11 -18.38 -22.60 -7.42
CA ARG A 11 -17.04 -22.51 -6.83
C ARG A 11 -16.06 -23.42 -7.56
N LEU A 12 -14.89 -22.90 -7.92
CA LEU A 12 -13.74 -23.69 -8.37
C LEU A 12 -12.72 -23.77 -7.23
N ALA A 13 -12.60 -24.95 -6.62
CA ALA A 13 -11.57 -25.21 -5.62
C ALA A 13 -10.21 -25.45 -6.31
N VAL A 14 -9.19 -24.71 -5.88
CA VAL A 14 -7.80 -24.87 -6.32
C VAL A 14 -6.89 -25.02 -5.11
N ARG A 15 -5.84 -25.84 -5.24
CA ARG A 15 -4.85 -26.03 -4.16
C ARG A 15 -3.92 -24.83 -3.96
N SER A 16 -3.67 -24.11 -5.05
CA SER A 16 -2.77 -22.97 -5.09
C SER A 16 -3.07 -22.13 -6.32
N VAL A 17 -3.37 -20.84 -6.12
CA VAL A 17 -3.48 -19.87 -7.24
C VAL A 17 -2.10 -19.42 -7.73
N THR A 18 -1.08 -19.50 -6.87
CA THR A 18 0.26 -18.97 -7.13
C THR A 18 1.07 -19.84 -8.10
N ASP A 19 0.65 -21.09 -8.30
CA ASP A 19 1.30 -22.04 -9.22
C ASP A 19 0.80 -21.82 -10.66
N HIS A 20 -0.29 -21.07 -10.83
CA HIS A 20 -0.84 -20.77 -12.14
C HIS A 20 -0.11 -19.59 -12.78
N THR A 21 0.60 -19.87 -13.87
CA THR A 21 1.39 -18.87 -14.60
C THR A 21 0.60 -18.04 -15.61
N GLY A 22 -0.66 -18.41 -15.89
CA GLY A 22 -1.55 -17.64 -16.77
C GLY A 22 -2.39 -16.64 -15.98
N SER A 23 -3.26 -15.89 -16.66
CA SER A 23 -4.22 -15.04 -15.95
C SER A 23 -5.35 -15.90 -15.37
N ILE A 24 -5.89 -15.50 -14.22
CA ILE A 24 -7.15 -16.02 -13.70
C ILE A 24 -8.24 -14.99 -14.01
N VAL A 25 -9.29 -15.39 -14.70
CA VAL A 25 -10.37 -14.52 -15.14
C VAL A 25 -11.66 -14.94 -14.43
N LEU A 26 -12.26 -14.04 -13.66
CA LEU A 26 -13.54 -14.29 -12.98
C LEU A 26 -14.68 -13.67 -13.78
N GLU A 27 -15.54 -14.53 -14.31
CA GLU A 27 -16.76 -14.22 -15.06
C GLU A 27 -17.98 -14.79 -14.32
N ASN A 28 -18.30 -14.19 -13.17
CA ASN A 28 -19.42 -14.56 -12.29
C ASN A 28 -19.22 -15.82 -11.41
N GLY A 29 -17.99 -16.35 -11.31
CA GLY A 29 -17.68 -17.50 -10.46
C GLY A 29 -16.76 -17.16 -9.28
N VAL A 30 -16.67 -18.10 -8.34
CA VAL A 30 -15.85 -17.97 -7.13
C VAL A 30 -14.64 -18.91 -7.22
N LEU A 31 -13.44 -18.36 -7.03
CA LEU A 31 -12.21 -19.12 -6.86
C LEU A 31 -12.02 -19.41 -5.37
N LEU A 32 -11.99 -20.68 -5.00
CA LEU A 32 -11.78 -21.14 -3.62
C LEU A 32 -10.36 -21.66 -3.49
N GLU A 33 -9.54 -21.05 -2.62
CA GLU A 33 -8.22 -21.58 -2.31
C GLU A 33 -8.30 -22.54 -1.11
N GLU A 34 -8.25 -23.84 -1.40
CA GLU A 34 -8.31 -24.91 -0.40
C GLU A 34 -6.91 -25.53 -0.23
N LEU A 35 -6.30 -25.29 0.93
CA LEU A 35 -4.93 -25.74 1.19
C LEU A 35 -4.90 -27.25 1.37
N ALA A 36 -4.13 -27.92 0.52
CA ALA A 36 -3.78 -29.32 0.64
C ALA A 36 -2.26 -29.48 0.50
N PRO A 37 -1.68 -30.58 0.98
CA PRO A 37 -0.30 -30.93 0.65
C PRO A 37 -0.05 -30.97 -0.86
N ALA A 38 1.22 -30.81 -1.25
CA ALA A 38 1.66 -31.01 -2.63
C ALA A 38 1.22 -32.40 -3.13
N SER A 39 0.95 -32.51 -4.44
CA SER A 39 0.38 -33.75 -5.00
C SER A 39 1.33 -34.94 -4.87
N ASP A 40 0.72 -36.12 -4.78
CA ASP A 40 1.37 -37.42 -4.87
C ASP A 40 2.44 -37.67 -3.79
N PRO A 41 2.14 -37.52 -2.49
CA PRO A 41 3.04 -38.02 -1.46
C PRO A 41 3.21 -39.54 -1.63
N ALA A 42 4.41 -40.05 -1.38
CA ALA A 42 4.66 -41.50 -1.33
C ALA A 42 4.05 -42.13 -0.06
N LEU A 43 3.97 -41.36 1.03
CA LEU A 43 3.30 -41.74 2.28
C LEU A 43 2.68 -40.49 2.93
N TRP A 44 1.43 -40.57 3.35
CA TRP A 44 0.73 -39.51 4.06
C TRP A 44 -0.06 -40.06 5.26
N LEU A 45 0.43 -39.78 6.47
CA LEU A 45 -0.14 -40.26 7.72
C LEU A 45 -0.62 -39.10 8.59
N ASP A 46 -1.88 -39.11 9.00
CA ASP A 46 -2.51 -38.04 9.77
C ASP A 46 -3.30 -38.62 10.97
N ALA A 47 -2.95 -38.20 12.19
CA ALA A 47 -3.56 -38.73 13.40
C ALA A 47 -4.96 -38.16 13.65
N SER A 48 -5.28 -36.98 13.07
CA SER A 48 -6.61 -36.37 13.14
C SER A 48 -7.62 -37.04 12.21
N ALA A 49 -7.15 -37.76 11.19
CA ALA A 49 -7.97 -38.63 10.35
C ALA A 49 -8.27 -39.94 11.08
N ALA A 50 -9.16 -39.90 12.08
CA ALA A 50 -9.47 -41.02 12.97
C ALA A 50 -9.83 -42.33 12.23
N GLN A 51 -10.43 -42.23 11.04
CA GLN A 51 -10.73 -43.37 10.18
C GLN A 51 -9.49 -44.12 9.69
N THR A 52 -8.30 -43.54 9.75
CA THR A 52 -7.05 -44.18 9.31
C THR A 52 -6.35 -44.98 10.40
N LEU A 53 -6.78 -44.82 11.66
CA LEU A 53 -6.19 -45.49 12.82
C LEU A 53 -6.90 -46.83 13.07
N VAL A 54 -6.12 -47.91 13.08
CA VAL A 54 -6.58 -49.25 13.41
C VAL A 54 -6.07 -49.63 14.80
N PHE A 55 -7.01 -49.85 15.71
CA PHE A 55 -6.73 -50.11 17.11
C PHE A 55 -6.52 -51.59 17.42
N LYS A 56 -5.74 -51.87 18.47
CA LYS A 56 -5.59 -53.22 19.01
C LYS A 56 -6.94 -53.72 19.54
N GLU A 57 -7.26 -54.98 19.29
CA GLU A 57 -8.47 -55.60 19.83
C GLU A 57 -8.51 -55.47 21.37
N GLY A 58 -9.63 -54.94 21.89
CA GLY A 58 -9.82 -54.69 23.32
C GLY A 58 -9.18 -53.41 23.86
N SER A 59 -8.58 -52.55 23.02
CA SER A 59 -8.07 -51.23 23.39
C SER A 59 -8.80 -50.12 22.61
N LEU A 60 -8.93 -48.94 23.23
CA LEU A 60 -9.55 -47.75 22.64
C LEU A 60 -8.53 -46.72 22.14
N ASP A 61 -7.24 -46.93 22.40
CA ASP A 61 -6.20 -45.92 22.25
C ASP A 61 -4.89 -46.47 21.67
N GLN A 62 -4.64 -47.78 21.73
CA GLN A 62 -3.45 -48.43 21.18
C GLN A 62 -3.59 -48.67 19.69
N VAL A 63 -2.72 -48.04 18.89
CA VAL A 63 -2.75 -48.13 17.43
C VAL A 63 -1.79 -49.22 16.94
N ILE A 64 -2.32 -50.22 16.24
CA ILE A 64 -1.52 -51.29 15.62
C ILE A 64 -1.28 -51.05 14.13
N ARG A 65 -2.04 -50.16 13.50
CA ARG A 65 -1.84 -49.77 12.11
C ARG A 65 -2.37 -48.36 11.84
N TRP A 66 -1.63 -47.59 11.05
CA TRP A 66 -1.94 -46.23 10.64
C TRP A 66 -1.91 -46.17 9.11
N ASN A 67 -3.09 -46.06 8.51
CA ASN A 67 -3.27 -46.06 7.06
C ASN A 67 -2.94 -44.70 6.44
N ASP A 68 -2.57 -44.73 5.16
CA ASP A 68 -2.47 -43.50 4.38
C ASP A 68 -3.84 -42.82 4.31
N VAL A 69 -3.87 -41.49 4.44
CA VAL A 69 -5.11 -40.68 4.44
C VAL A 69 -5.95 -40.93 3.20
N ARG A 70 -5.31 -41.18 2.05
CA ARG A 70 -5.99 -41.42 0.76
C ARG A 70 -6.76 -42.73 0.71
N ASP A 71 -6.45 -43.67 1.59
CA ASP A 71 -6.96 -45.04 1.58
C ASP A 71 -8.07 -45.29 2.65
N GLY A 72 -8.20 -44.41 3.63
CA GLY A 72 -9.19 -44.53 4.71
C GLY A 72 -8.98 -45.77 5.62
N ALA A 73 -10.07 -46.32 6.16
CA ALA A 73 -10.02 -47.38 7.18
C ALA A 73 -9.60 -48.77 6.65
N SER A 74 -9.96 -49.07 5.39
CA SER A 74 -9.80 -50.41 4.81
C SER A 74 -8.77 -50.50 3.69
N GLY A 75 -8.20 -49.38 3.24
CA GLY A 75 -7.32 -49.36 2.08
C GLY A 75 -5.88 -49.82 2.37
N SER A 76 -5.23 -50.35 1.33
CA SER A 76 -3.84 -50.79 1.32
C SER A 76 -3.18 -50.49 -0.04
N THR A 77 -3.72 -49.50 -0.76
CA THR A 77 -3.30 -49.10 -2.10
C THR A 77 -1.99 -48.32 -2.04
N HIS A 78 -1.81 -47.55 -0.96
CA HIS A 78 -0.63 -46.79 -0.61
C HIS A 78 0.11 -47.46 0.58
N PRO A 79 1.39 -47.12 0.80
CA PRO A 79 2.11 -47.55 1.99
C PRO A 79 1.37 -47.14 3.27
N TYR A 80 1.31 -48.03 4.25
CA TYR A 80 0.74 -47.78 5.58
C TYR A 80 1.73 -48.23 6.65
N ALA A 81 1.61 -47.67 7.86
CA ALA A 81 2.44 -48.07 8.99
C ALA A 81 1.72 -49.13 9.84
N TRP A 82 2.43 -50.16 10.32
CA TRP A 82 1.90 -51.24 11.15
C TRP A 82 2.87 -51.63 12.27
N LEU A 83 2.31 -52.20 13.34
CA LEU A 83 3.06 -52.79 14.43
C LEU A 83 3.57 -54.17 13.99
N ASN A 84 4.87 -54.30 13.80
CA ASN A 84 5.49 -55.60 13.57
C ASN A 84 5.88 -56.23 14.92
N GLU A 85 4.99 -57.05 15.47
CA GLU A 85 5.18 -57.71 16.78
C GLU A 85 6.32 -58.74 16.80
N PHE A 86 6.75 -59.23 15.63
CA PHE A 86 7.76 -60.27 15.47
C PHE A 86 8.94 -59.78 14.63
N SER A 87 9.94 -59.18 15.29
CA SER A 87 11.22 -58.92 14.63
C SER A 87 12.09 -60.20 14.69
N PRO A 88 12.38 -60.89 13.57
CA PRO A 88 12.96 -62.25 13.56
C PRO A 88 14.41 -62.35 14.08
N ASN A 89 15.02 -61.24 14.50
CA ASN A 89 16.40 -61.18 14.99
C ASN A 89 16.52 -61.14 16.53
N LEU A 90 15.43 -61.35 17.28
CA LEU A 90 15.40 -61.36 18.74
C LEU A 90 15.67 -62.77 19.29
N LYS A 91 16.94 -63.16 19.45
CA LYS A 91 17.33 -64.52 19.89
C LYS A 91 17.52 -64.72 21.41
N ASP A 92 17.42 -63.68 22.26
CA ASP A 92 17.57 -63.89 23.72
C ASP A 92 16.24 -63.89 24.50
N PRO A 93 16.12 -64.69 25.59
CA PRO A 93 14.88 -64.89 26.35
C PRO A 93 14.38 -63.69 27.19
N GLY A 94 14.91 -62.48 26.97
CA GLY A 94 14.66 -61.29 27.80
C GLY A 94 14.27 -60.02 27.04
N TYR A 95 14.02 -60.09 25.72
CA TYR A 95 13.71 -58.90 24.93
C TYR A 95 12.22 -58.48 25.00
N LYS A 96 11.97 -57.18 25.15
CA LYS A 96 10.63 -56.58 25.21
C LYS A 96 9.89 -56.72 23.87
N THR A 97 8.61 -57.08 23.91
CA THR A 97 7.73 -57.08 22.74
C THR A 97 7.53 -55.65 22.22
N ALA A 98 7.44 -55.47 20.90
CA ALA A 98 7.05 -54.18 20.32
C ALA A 98 5.71 -53.72 20.92
N LEU A 99 5.63 -52.45 21.30
CA LEU A 99 4.45 -51.86 21.90
C LEU A 99 3.76 -50.92 20.90
N PRO A 100 2.42 -50.90 20.82
CA PRO A 100 1.72 -49.95 19.98
C PRO A 100 1.89 -48.52 20.53
N PRO A 101 2.01 -47.48 19.67
CA PRO A 101 1.80 -46.11 20.11
C PRO A 101 0.35 -45.89 20.59
N VAL A 102 0.15 -44.84 21.39
CA VAL A 102 -1.14 -44.52 21.99
C VAL A 102 -1.66 -43.18 21.45
N VAL A 103 -2.96 -43.08 21.15
CA VAL A 103 -3.60 -41.80 20.78
C VAL A 103 -3.65 -40.87 21.99
N LEU A 104 -3.17 -39.65 21.81
CA LEU A 104 -3.38 -38.54 22.74
C LEU A 104 -4.44 -37.60 22.16
N PRO A 105 -5.68 -37.61 22.68
CA PRO A 105 -6.71 -36.67 22.26
C PRO A 105 -6.33 -35.22 22.62
N GLY A 106 -6.64 -34.27 21.75
CA GLY A 106 -6.44 -32.84 22.03
C GLY A 106 -4.98 -32.41 22.25
N ALA A 107 -4.03 -33.16 21.71
CA ALA A 107 -2.61 -32.99 21.99
C ALA A 107 -1.97 -31.74 21.36
N VAL A 108 -2.46 -31.30 20.20
CA VAL A 108 -1.98 -30.08 19.50
C VAL A 108 -3.17 -29.29 18.99
N GLU A 109 -3.38 -28.08 19.51
CA GLU A 109 -4.50 -27.20 19.12
C GLU A 109 -5.87 -27.92 19.09
N GLY A 110 -6.12 -28.84 20.03
CA GLY A 110 -7.37 -29.62 20.10
C GLY A 110 -7.43 -30.86 19.20
N LEU A 111 -6.42 -31.10 18.36
CA LEU A 111 -6.31 -32.28 17.49
C LEU A 111 -5.46 -33.41 18.12
N PRO A 112 -5.71 -34.69 17.79
CA PRO A 112 -5.00 -35.82 18.38
C PRO A 112 -3.60 -36.04 17.78
N ALA A 113 -2.70 -36.64 18.54
CA ALA A 113 -1.38 -37.10 18.06
C ALA A 113 -1.07 -38.52 18.59
N LEU A 114 -0.19 -39.28 17.93
CA LEU A 114 0.26 -40.57 18.42
C LEU A 114 1.51 -40.42 19.30
N ASP A 115 1.46 -40.93 20.53
CA ASP A 115 2.59 -40.99 21.46
C ASP A 115 3.32 -42.33 21.36
N PHE A 116 4.59 -42.27 20.96
CA PHE A 116 5.50 -43.41 20.93
C PHE A 116 6.29 -43.56 22.25
N GLY A 117 5.78 -42.95 23.32
CA GLY A 117 6.33 -43.00 24.67
C GLY A 117 7.72 -42.38 24.79
N VAL A 118 8.39 -42.71 25.89
CA VAL A 118 9.77 -42.25 26.15
C VAL A 118 10.76 -42.96 25.23
N TYR A 119 11.93 -42.35 25.00
CA TYR A 119 13.00 -43.02 24.27
C TYR A 119 13.36 -44.35 24.95
N ARG A 120 13.48 -45.42 24.16
CA ARG A 120 13.64 -46.84 24.55
C ARG A 120 12.39 -47.50 25.15
N SER A 121 11.21 -46.96 24.87
CA SER A 121 9.93 -47.57 25.29
C SER A 121 9.65 -48.91 24.61
N GLY A 122 10.20 -49.14 23.42
CA GLY A 122 9.79 -50.24 22.56
C GLY A 122 8.57 -49.93 21.71
N GLN A 123 8.09 -48.67 21.68
CA GLN A 123 6.95 -48.25 20.85
C GLN A 123 7.40 -47.71 19.49
N TRP A 124 6.86 -48.29 18.41
CA TRP A 124 7.22 -47.96 17.03
C TRP A 124 6.23 -48.55 16.02
N LEU A 125 6.30 -48.10 14.77
CA LEU A 125 5.60 -48.70 13.63
C LEU A 125 6.56 -48.84 12.43
N GLU A 126 6.35 -49.82 11.56
CA GLU A 126 7.04 -49.97 10.26
C GLU A 126 6.09 -49.74 9.12
N PHE A 127 6.60 -49.30 7.98
CA PHE A 127 5.82 -49.20 6.75
C PHE A 127 6.61 -49.82 5.59
N GLY A 128 5.90 -50.11 4.49
CA GLY A 128 6.53 -50.66 3.29
C GLY A 128 7.63 -49.71 2.80
N PRO A 129 8.84 -50.18 2.45
CA PRO A 129 9.94 -49.29 2.12
C PRO A 129 9.58 -48.27 1.05
N VAL A 130 9.69 -46.98 1.38
CA VAL A 130 9.60 -45.90 0.40
C VAL A 130 11.00 -45.74 -0.20
N ALA A 131 11.16 -46.24 -1.42
CA ALA A 131 12.39 -46.08 -2.19
C ALA A 131 12.53 -44.65 -2.70
N ASN A 132 13.77 -44.17 -2.83
CA ASN A 132 14.08 -42.84 -3.34
C ASN A 132 13.35 -41.69 -2.60
N ALA A 133 13.09 -41.80 -1.30
CA ALA A 133 12.55 -40.69 -0.53
C ALA A 133 13.52 -39.48 -0.57
N ARG A 134 12.97 -38.29 -0.79
CA ARG A 134 13.73 -37.04 -1.02
C ARG A 134 13.27 -35.86 -0.17
N THR A 135 11.98 -35.77 0.15
CA THR A 135 11.43 -34.66 0.92
C THR A 135 10.53 -35.17 2.02
N PHE A 136 10.71 -34.65 3.23
CA PHE A 136 10.07 -35.15 4.44
C PHE A 136 9.47 -34.00 5.25
N PHE A 137 8.31 -34.26 5.84
CA PHE A 137 7.65 -33.38 6.80
C PHE A 137 7.20 -34.17 8.02
N TRP A 138 7.51 -33.65 9.21
CA TRP A 138 7.04 -34.20 10.49
C TRP A 138 6.45 -33.09 11.34
N VAL A 139 5.16 -33.20 11.68
CA VAL A 139 4.60 -32.48 12.83
C VAL A 139 4.88 -33.32 14.06
N ILE A 140 5.93 -32.94 14.79
CA ILE A 140 6.53 -33.74 15.84
C ILE A 140 6.46 -33.03 17.20
N GLY A 141 6.02 -33.77 18.21
CA GLY A 141 6.17 -33.43 19.62
C GLY A 141 7.44 -34.03 20.21
N SER A 142 8.26 -33.19 20.84
CA SER A 142 9.55 -33.56 21.43
C SER A 142 9.55 -33.62 22.96
N GLN A 143 8.36 -33.64 23.58
CA GLN A 143 8.17 -33.73 25.04
C GLN A 143 8.83 -34.99 25.64
N ASN A 144 8.93 -36.07 24.86
CA ASN A 144 9.55 -37.33 25.25
C ASN A 144 11.00 -37.49 24.73
N SER A 145 11.69 -36.37 24.45
CA SER A 145 13.02 -36.19 23.82
C SER A 145 13.03 -35.96 22.29
N GLY A 146 11.94 -36.26 21.60
CA GLY A 146 11.79 -36.20 20.15
C GLY A 146 12.36 -37.41 19.38
N GLY A 147 12.87 -38.43 20.07
CA GLY A 147 13.17 -39.75 19.51
C GLY A 147 13.97 -39.74 18.19
N LEU A 148 13.73 -40.76 17.35
CA LEU A 148 14.36 -40.91 16.03
C LEU A 148 13.35 -40.57 14.93
N LEU A 149 13.64 -39.59 14.07
CA LEU A 149 12.66 -39.06 13.11
C LEU A 149 12.17 -40.10 12.10
N ILE A 150 13.08 -40.84 11.48
CA ILE A 150 12.74 -41.88 10.50
C ILE A 150 13.80 -43.00 10.46
N GLY A 151 13.32 -44.24 10.40
CA GLY A 151 14.14 -45.45 10.25
C GLY A 151 14.39 -45.81 8.78
N SER A 152 15.56 -46.38 8.52
CA SER A 152 15.97 -46.89 7.20
C SER A 152 16.55 -48.30 7.33
N PRO A 153 16.40 -49.17 6.30
CA PRO A 153 17.06 -50.47 6.28
C PRO A 153 18.59 -50.37 6.14
N ASP A 154 19.11 -49.26 5.59
CA ASP A 154 20.54 -49.09 5.31
C ASP A 154 21.24 -48.19 6.35
N LYS A 155 20.78 -46.95 6.48
CA LYS A 155 21.30 -45.92 7.41
C LYS A 155 20.18 -45.01 7.89
N SER A 156 19.86 -45.06 9.19
CA SER A 156 18.76 -44.30 9.79
C SER A 156 19.01 -42.78 9.84
N ALA A 157 17.93 -41.99 9.89
CA ALA A 157 17.98 -40.55 10.18
C ALA A 157 17.97 -40.32 11.71
N ALA A 158 19.00 -40.83 12.38
CA ALA A 158 19.07 -40.80 13.84
C ALA A 158 19.41 -39.39 14.37
N ARG A 159 18.84 -39.06 15.53
CA ARG A 159 19.10 -37.81 16.25
C ARG A 159 20.27 -37.97 17.24
N GLY A 160 21.05 -36.90 17.42
CA GLY A 160 22.17 -36.85 18.37
C GLY A 160 23.51 -37.33 17.81
N GLY A 161 24.57 -36.52 18.00
CA GLY A 161 25.95 -36.86 17.61
C GLY A 161 26.67 -37.67 18.68
N GLY A 162 26.78 -38.98 18.48
CA GLY A 162 27.62 -39.91 19.23
C GLY A 162 26.91 -40.66 20.35
N GLN A 163 25.66 -40.30 20.65
CA GLN A 163 24.94 -40.74 21.87
C GLN A 163 23.61 -41.46 21.60
N ILE A 164 23.43 -42.07 20.43
CA ILE A 164 22.21 -42.86 20.12
C ILE A 164 22.05 -44.02 21.13
N ASP A 165 23.16 -44.53 21.66
CA ASP A 165 23.19 -45.54 22.72
C ASP A 165 23.11 -44.97 24.16
N GLY A 166 22.97 -43.66 24.33
CA GLY A 166 22.78 -42.94 25.61
C GLY A 166 21.40 -42.27 25.76
N THR A 167 21.31 -41.27 26.64
CA THR A 167 20.08 -40.48 26.88
C THR A 167 19.90 -39.45 25.77
N LEU A 168 18.80 -39.55 25.02
CA LEU A 168 18.43 -38.56 24.01
C LEU A 168 17.65 -37.40 24.64
N LEU A 169 17.89 -36.18 24.16
CA LEU A 169 17.23 -34.94 24.62
C LEU A 169 16.70 -34.15 23.42
N ALA A 170 15.66 -33.34 23.64
CA ALA A 170 15.08 -32.48 22.60
C ALA A 170 16.12 -31.52 22.01
N SER A 171 17.04 -30.98 22.83
CA SER A 171 18.10 -30.05 22.41
C SER A 171 19.19 -30.66 21.52
N HIS A 172 19.27 -31.98 21.38
CA HIS A 172 20.25 -32.61 20.49
C HIS A 172 19.95 -32.34 19.01
N PRO A 173 20.97 -32.35 18.13
CA PRO A 173 20.80 -32.10 16.70
C PRO A 173 19.68 -32.92 16.05
N ILE A 174 18.95 -32.28 15.12
CA ILE A 174 17.91 -32.90 14.27
C ILE A 174 18.50 -34.07 13.47
N PHE A 175 19.69 -33.91 12.90
CA PHE A 175 20.49 -35.01 12.36
C PHE A 175 21.88 -34.93 13.01
N GLY A 176 22.31 -35.97 13.72
CA GLY A 176 23.65 -36.02 14.30
C GLY A 176 24.76 -35.98 13.23
N SER A 177 25.96 -35.51 13.61
CA SER A 177 27.10 -35.35 12.71
C SER A 177 27.86 -36.65 12.39
N ASP A 178 27.52 -37.76 13.05
CA ASP A 178 28.24 -39.03 12.97
C ASP A 178 28.12 -39.74 11.61
N THR A 179 29.11 -40.58 11.31
CA THR A 179 29.12 -41.45 10.11
C THR A 179 28.03 -42.53 10.10
N TRP A 180 27.34 -42.72 11.23
CA TRP A 180 26.24 -43.68 11.39
C TRP A 180 24.91 -43.18 10.80
N ILE A 181 24.81 -41.87 10.57
CA ILE A 181 23.65 -41.23 9.94
C ILE A 181 23.93 -41.05 8.45
N ALA A 182 22.91 -41.29 7.62
CA ALA A 182 23.03 -41.13 6.18
C ALA A 182 23.58 -39.74 5.83
N ALA A 183 24.57 -39.68 4.93
CA ALA A 183 25.19 -38.41 4.55
C ALA A 183 24.17 -37.47 3.90
N GLU A 184 23.17 -38.06 3.26
CA GLU A 184 22.03 -37.44 2.61
C GLU A 184 21.16 -36.63 3.58
N PHE A 185 21.03 -37.08 4.83
CA PHE A 185 20.36 -36.33 5.91
C PHE A 185 21.30 -35.34 6.59
N ARG A 186 22.57 -35.70 6.84
CA ARG A 186 23.53 -34.78 7.47
C ARG A 186 23.82 -33.54 6.63
N MET A 187 23.83 -33.70 5.32
CA MET A 187 24.03 -32.61 4.36
C MET A 187 22.71 -32.08 3.79
N SER A 188 21.56 -32.48 4.35
CA SER A 188 20.25 -32.02 3.88
C SER A 188 20.05 -30.53 4.14
N GLN A 189 19.16 -29.94 3.35
CA GLN A 189 18.55 -28.68 3.72
C GLN A 189 17.43 -28.98 4.72
N ALA A 190 17.37 -28.25 5.82
CA ALA A 190 16.40 -28.49 6.88
C ALA A 190 15.74 -27.18 7.35
N TRP A 191 14.48 -27.30 7.76
CA TRP A 191 13.71 -26.21 8.32
C TRP A 191 12.99 -26.65 9.60
N THR A 192 12.85 -25.73 10.54
CA THR A 192 11.96 -25.87 11.69
C THR A 192 10.95 -24.74 11.68
N ASN A 193 9.66 -25.07 11.69
CA ASN A 193 8.57 -24.09 11.59
C ASN A 193 8.75 -23.11 10.42
N GLY A 194 9.22 -23.60 9.27
CA GLY A 194 9.49 -22.81 8.06
C GLY A 194 10.80 -22.00 8.07
N VAL A 195 11.57 -22.00 9.16
CA VAL A 195 12.85 -21.28 9.27
C VAL A 195 14.00 -22.21 8.91
N THR A 196 14.87 -21.81 8.00
CA THR A 196 16.07 -22.57 7.61
C THR A 196 17.00 -22.76 8.81
N VAL A 197 17.42 -24.00 9.05
CA VAL A 197 18.35 -24.35 10.13
C VAL A 197 19.48 -25.24 9.63
N ASN A 198 20.60 -25.26 10.36
CA ASN A 198 21.61 -26.29 10.17
C ASN A 198 21.21 -27.54 10.97
N PRO A 199 20.89 -28.68 10.33
CA PRO A 199 20.37 -29.84 11.05
C PRO A 199 21.39 -30.50 11.98
N ASN A 200 22.69 -30.23 11.79
CA ASN A 200 23.78 -30.79 12.60
C ASN A 200 23.99 -30.05 13.93
N THR A 201 23.38 -28.88 14.10
CA THR A 201 23.53 -28.06 15.30
C THR A 201 22.20 -27.65 15.91
N ALA A 202 21.13 -27.55 15.12
CA ALA A 202 19.80 -27.20 15.61
C ALA A 202 19.13 -28.40 16.29
N GLY A 203 18.58 -28.19 17.49
CA GLY A 203 17.74 -29.16 18.19
C GLY A 203 16.25 -28.89 18.05
N LEU A 204 15.43 -29.75 18.65
CA LEU A 204 13.98 -29.57 18.79
C LEU A 204 13.65 -28.71 20.03
N ASN A 205 12.49 -28.07 20.04
CA ASN A 205 12.11 -27.07 21.04
C ASN A 205 11.52 -27.64 22.35
N GLY A 206 11.35 -28.95 22.49
CA GLY A 206 10.72 -29.61 23.65
C GLY A 206 9.19 -29.67 23.62
N GLY A 207 8.54 -28.98 22.67
CA GLY A 207 7.10 -29.01 22.39
C GLY A 207 6.79 -29.61 21.02
N TYR A 208 5.63 -29.24 20.46
CA TYR A 208 5.26 -29.54 19.08
C TYR A 208 5.87 -28.53 18.12
N GLN A 209 6.37 -29.02 16.98
CA GLN A 209 6.93 -28.22 15.91
C GLN A 209 6.89 -28.97 14.57
N LEU A 210 6.99 -28.23 13.47
CA LEU A 210 7.18 -28.78 12.14
C LEU A 210 8.69 -28.92 11.87
N VAL A 211 9.10 -30.09 11.39
CA VAL A 211 10.44 -30.34 10.86
C VAL A 211 10.34 -30.73 9.40
N THR A 212 11.10 -30.06 8.54
CA THR A 212 11.19 -30.34 7.09
C THR A 212 12.62 -30.71 6.74
N ALA A 213 12.81 -31.72 5.87
CA ALA A 213 14.13 -32.07 5.35
C ALA A 213 14.09 -32.40 3.84
N LEU A 214 15.05 -31.84 3.09
CA LEU A 214 15.31 -32.14 1.68
C LEU A 214 16.69 -32.81 1.55
N THR A 215 16.70 -34.09 1.22
CA THR A 215 17.94 -34.88 1.16
C THR A 215 18.74 -34.63 -0.12
N THR A 216 20.07 -34.70 -0.01
CA THR A 216 20.97 -34.46 -1.15
C THR A 216 20.89 -35.55 -2.22
N ALA A 217 20.48 -36.77 -1.85
CA ALA A 217 20.19 -37.89 -2.74
C ALA A 217 19.02 -38.75 -2.22
N GLY A 218 18.57 -39.71 -3.03
CA GLY A 218 17.50 -40.64 -2.67
C GLY A 218 17.88 -41.56 -1.50
N VAL A 219 16.98 -41.70 -0.53
CA VAL A 219 17.14 -42.62 0.60
C VAL A 219 15.97 -43.60 0.68
N THR A 220 16.21 -44.81 1.17
CA THR A 220 15.14 -45.77 1.47
C THR A 220 14.76 -45.65 2.95
N VAL A 221 13.48 -45.51 3.25
CA VAL A 221 12.96 -45.40 4.63
C VAL A 221 11.78 -46.33 4.86
N ASN A 222 11.61 -46.81 6.10
CA ASN A 222 10.60 -47.81 6.43
C ASN A 222 10.15 -47.82 7.90
N GLY A 223 10.59 -46.86 8.72
CA GLY A 223 10.31 -46.87 10.16
C GLY A 223 9.88 -45.56 10.77
N LEU A 224 8.90 -45.61 11.67
CA LEU A 224 8.49 -44.50 12.54
C LEU A 224 8.93 -44.80 13.98
N ALA A 225 9.61 -43.84 14.60
CA ALA A 225 10.09 -43.95 15.99
C ALA A 225 10.98 -45.18 16.24
N LYS A 226 11.76 -45.63 15.26
CA LYS A 226 12.66 -46.77 15.39
C LYS A 226 13.85 -46.70 14.43
N ASP A 227 15.01 -47.14 14.92
CA ASP A 227 16.18 -47.48 14.10
C ASP A 227 15.96 -48.83 13.38
N MET A 228 15.93 -48.84 12.04
CA MET A 228 15.53 -50.01 11.22
C MET A 228 16.67 -50.75 10.53
N ARG A 229 17.91 -50.55 10.96
CA ARG A 229 19.11 -51.10 10.33
C ARG A 229 19.20 -52.66 10.28
N THR A 230 18.19 -53.40 10.72
CA THR A 230 18.31 -54.82 11.09
C THR A 230 17.68 -55.84 10.17
N THR A 231 16.98 -55.47 9.11
CA THR A 231 16.20 -56.49 8.35
C THR A 231 16.89 -57.04 7.11
N LEU A 232 18.03 -56.51 6.65
CA LEU A 232 18.62 -56.94 5.36
C LEU A 232 20.10 -57.40 5.39
N THR A 233 20.89 -57.13 6.43
CA THR A 233 22.34 -57.50 6.44
C THR A 233 22.82 -58.28 7.67
N GLY A 234 21.92 -58.94 8.40
CA GLY A 234 22.32 -59.87 9.48
C GLY A 234 22.95 -59.20 10.72
N GLY A 235 22.83 -57.88 10.85
CA GLY A 235 23.27 -57.13 12.03
C GLY A 235 22.21 -57.13 13.14
N GLN A 236 22.63 -57.47 14.36
CA GLN A 236 21.83 -57.33 15.58
C GLN A 236 21.64 -55.84 15.89
N ALA A 237 20.41 -55.32 15.81
CA ALA A 237 20.06 -54.11 16.56
C ALA A 237 18.85 -54.41 17.42
N ASP A 238 19.00 -54.06 18.69
CA ASP A 238 17.95 -54.09 19.68
C ASP A 238 16.91 -53.01 19.32
N GLY A 239 15.85 -53.43 18.62
CA GLY A 239 14.74 -52.56 18.24
C GLY A 239 14.01 -51.93 19.44
N THR A 240 14.25 -52.42 20.65
CA THR A 240 13.66 -51.88 21.90
C THR A 240 14.57 -50.82 22.54
N GLY A 241 15.89 -50.93 22.34
CA GLY A 241 16.88 -49.97 22.83
C GLY A 241 17.01 -48.69 22.01
N ARG A 242 16.40 -48.61 20.82
CA ARG A 242 16.44 -47.46 19.90
C ARG A 242 15.08 -47.18 19.24
N SER A 243 14.05 -47.06 20.06
CA SER A 243 12.69 -46.72 19.62
C SER A 243 11.98 -45.75 20.56
N GLY A 244 10.86 -45.17 20.13
CA GLY A 244 10.09 -44.22 20.91
C GLY A 244 10.77 -42.86 21.09
N GLY A 245 10.18 -42.03 21.95
CA GLY A 245 10.70 -40.71 22.32
C GLY A 245 10.03 -39.53 21.63
N GLN A 246 9.14 -39.77 20.67
CA GLN A 246 8.42 -38.72 19.96
C GLN A 246 6.91 -38.87 20.05
N ARG A 247 6.23 -37.77 19.74
CA ARG A 247 4.81 -37.74 19.40
C ARG A 247 4.67 -37.33 17.94
N LEU A 248 3.87 -38.02 17.15
CA LEU A 248 3.67 -37.68 15.74
C LEU A 248 2.21 -37.32 15.50
N ALA A 249 1.97 -36.13 14.95
CA ALA A 249 0.65 -35.66 14.58
C ALA A 249 0.36 -35.93 13.10
N GLU A 250 1.28 -35.54 12.22
CA GLU A 250 1.17 -35.79 10.77
C GLU A 250 2.56 -35.95 10.14
N VAL A 251 2.68 -36.89 9.21
CA VAL A 251 3.92 -37.24 8.51
C VAL A 251 3.67 -37.34 7.01
N LEU A 252 4.46 -36.62 6.21
CA LEU A 252 4.46 -36.73 4.75
C LEU A 252 5.85 -37.04 4.22
N ILE A 253 5.91 -37.95 3.25
CA ILE A 253 7.14 -38.32 2.54
C ILE A 253 6.90 -38.26 1.04
N TYR A 254 7.81 -37.62 0.31
CA TYR A 254 7.82 -37.58 -1.14
C TYR A 254 9.07 -38.30 -1.69
N ASP A 255 8.91 -39.05 -2.78
CA ASP A 255 9.96 -39.75 -3.51
C ASP A 255 10.67 -38.86 -4.55
N ARG A 256 10.40 -37.56 -4.51
CA ARG A 256 10.98 -36.52 -5.35
C ARG A 256 11.34 -35.30 -4.53
N VAL A 257 12.30 -34.52 -5.01
CA VAL A 257 12.60 -33.21 -4.43
C VAL A 257 11.44 -32.29 -4.75
N LEU A 258 10.74 -31.81 -3.74
CA LEU A 258 9.76 -30.75 -3.92
C LEU A 258 10.46 -29.46 -4.35
N THR A 259 9.82 -28.71 -5.25
CA THR A 259 10.22 -27.33 -5.50
C THR A 259 10.05 -26.49 -4.23
N GLU A 260 10.69 -25.33 -4.16
CA GLU A 260 10.54 -24.41 -3.03
C GLU A 260 9.06 -24.04 -2.78
N GLU A 261 8.29 -23.86 -3.86
CA GLU A 261 6.85 -23.53 -3.81
C GLU A 261 6.01 -24.69 -3.26
N GLU A 262 6.25 -25.91 -3.73
CA GLU A 262 5.57 -27.10 -3.23
C GLU A 262 5.92 -27.39 -1.77
N ARG A 263 7.20 -27.21 -1.39
CA ARG A 263 7.67 -27.35 -0.01
C ARG A 263 6.94 -26.37 0.90
N GLN A 264 6.98 -25.08 0.58
CA GLN A 264 6.29 -24.03 1.36
C GLN A 264 4.79 -24.32 1.47
N THR A 265 4.16 -24.84 0.42
CA THR A 265 2.73 -25.21 0.45
C THR A 265 2.44 -26.28 1.50
N VAL A 266 3.26 -27.34 1.57
CA VAL A 266 3.09 -28.39 2.60
C VAL A 266 3.38 -27.83 4.00
N GLU A 267 4.42 -27.01 4.16
CA GLU A 267 4.73 -26.42 5.48
C GLU A 267 3.62 -25.52 5.99
N ILE A 268 3.08 -24.68 5.11
CA ILE A 268 1.96 -23.80 5.43
C ILE A 268 0.72 -24.61 5.81
N TYR A 269 0.42 -25.67 5.04
CA TYR A 269 -0.67 -26.59 5.35
C TYR A 269 -0.52 -27.19 6.77
N LEU A 270 0.66 -27.76 7.08
CA LEU A 270 0.92 -28.41 8.36
C LEU A 270 0.98 -27.43 9.54
N MET A 271 1.64 -26.29 9.38
CA MET A 271 1.73 -25.24 10.42
C MET A 271 0.33 -24.71 10.77
N ARG A 272 -0.55 -24.54 9.77
CA ARG A 272 -1.93 -24.08 9.98
C ARG A 272 -2.79 -25.12 10.68
N LYS A 273 -2.70 -26.36 10.20
CA LYS A 273 -3.50 -27.46 10.75
C LYS A 273 -3.13 -27.76 12.20
N TRP A 274 -1.84 -27.71 12.54
CA TRP A 274 -1.37 -28.26 13.81
C TRP A 274 -0.77 -27.26 14.80
N LEU A 275 -0.25 -26.11 14.37
CA LEU A 275 0.61 -25.28 15.23
C LEU A 275 0.08 -23.85 15.40
N GLY A 276 -1.15 -23.58 14.99
CA GLY A 276 -1.80 -22.26 15.12
C GLY A 276 -1.09 -21.13 14.38
N GLY A 277 -0.10 -21.42 13.54
CA GLY A 277 0.79 -20.43 12.96
C GLY A 277 0.09 -19.49 11.95
N SER A 278 0.45 -18.21 12.00
CA SER A 278 0.21 -17.23 10.93
C SER A 278 1.01 -17.67 9.70
N GLY A 279 0.37 -18.43 8.80
CA GLY A 279 1.06 -19.09 7.70
C GLY A 279 1.80 -18.11 6.80
N GLY A 280 3.03 -18.46 6.42
CA GLY A 280 3.90 -17.60 5.60
C GLY A 280 3.28 -17.19 4.27
N THR A 281 3.77 -16.07 3.72
CA THR A 281 3.43 -15.57 2.39
C THR A 281 4.16 -16.39 1.32
N ARG A 282 3.44 -16.90 0.32
CA ARG A 282 4.07 -17.57 -0.83
C ARG A 282 4.85 -16.56 -1.68
N ALA A 283 5.96 -16.98 -2.28
CA ALA A 283 6.89 -16.10 -3.02
C ALA A 283 6.37 -15.58 -4.37
N ARG A 284 5.34 -16.23 -4.94
CA ARG A 284 4.73 -15.88 -6.24
C ARG A 284 3.32 -15.35 -6.06
N ALA A 285 2.95 -14.43 -6.93
CA ALA A 285 1.64 -13.77 -6.92
C ALA A 285 0.96 -13.90 -8.29
N ALA A 286 -0.34 -14.21 -8.30
CA ALA A 286 -1.10 -14.44 -9.52
C ALA A 286 -1.62 -13.14 -10.15
N HIS A 287 -2.00 -13.18 -11.44
CA HIS A 287 -2.75 -12.11 -12.09
C HIS A 287 -4.25 -12.44 -12.07
N LEU A 288 -5.06 -11.51 -11.56
CA LEU A 288 -6.51 -11.65 -11.52
C LEU A 288 -7.19 -10.61 -12.40
N ALA A 289 -8.13 -11.02 -13.26
CA ALA A 289 -8.97 -10.14 -14.05
C ALA A 289 -10.44 -10.40 -13.75
N VAL A 290 -11.24 -9.33 -13.61
CA VAL A 290 -12.64 -9.41 -13.21
C VAL A 290 -13.52 -8.60 -14.17
N SER A 291 -14.40 -9.28 -14.90
CA SER A 291 -15.29 -8.65 -15.90
C SER A 291 -16.78 -8.71 -15.54
N GLY A 292 -17.14 -9.41 -14.45
CA GLY A 292 -18.50 -9.55 -13.92
C GLY A 292 -18.51 -9.58 -12.38
N ALA A 293 -19.47 -10.28 -11.75
CA ALA A 293 -19.55 -10.43 -10.30
C ALA A 293 -18.80 -11.70 -9.83
N GLY A 294 -17.48 -11.64 -9.73
CA GLY A 294 -16.64 -12.77 -9.31
C GLY A 294 -16.28 -12.75 -7.83
N GLY A 295 -15.72 -13.84 -7.31
CA GLY A 295 -15.22 -13.89 -5.93
C GLY A 295 -13.92 -14.66 -5.76
N VAL A 296 -13.18 -14.31 -4.70
CA VAL A 296 -12.04 -15.09 -4.18
C VAL A 296 -12.36 -15.44 -2.73
N GLU A 297 -12.47 -16.73 -2.46
CA GLU A 297 -12.75 -17.29 -1.14
C GLU A 297 -11.47 -17.88 -0.55
N ILE A 298 -11.06 -17.33 0.59
CA ILE A 298 -9.89 -17.75 1.37
C ILE A 298 -10.39 -18.16 2.75
N PRO A 299 -10.78 -19.43 2.97
CA PRO A 299 -11.58 -19.80 4.14
C PRO A 299 -10.88 -19.64 5.49
N HIS A 300 -9.55 -19.64 5.53
CA HIS A 300 -8.82 -19.73 6.79
C HIS A 300 -8.14 -18.40 7.11
N ALA A 301 -8.36 -17.89 8.33
CA ALA A 301 -7.93 -16.56 8.79
C ALA A 301 -6.42 -16.30 8.66
N ASN A 302 -5.60 -17.32 8.91
CA ASN A 302 -4.14 -17.23 8.90
C ASN A 302 -3.53 -17.41 7.49
N VAL A 303 -4.32 -17.16 6.45
CA VAL A 303 -3.92 -17.34 5.04
C VAL A 303 -3.81 -16.03 4.34
N THR A 304 -2.62 -15.69 3.87
CA THR A 304 -2.43 -14.60 2.92
C THR A 304 -2.23 -15.16 1.52
N VAL A 305 -3.13 -14.85 0.61
CA VAL A 305 -3.01 -15.19 -0.82
C VAL A 305 -2.55 -13.95 -1.59
N PRO A 306 -1.34 -13.97 -2.19
CA PRO A 306 -0.81 -12.83 -2.92
C PRO A 306 -1.26 -12.79 -4.40
N PHE A 307 -1.63 -11.60 -4.86
CA PHE A 307 -1.92 -11.26 -6.26
C PHE A 307 -1.04 -10.09 -6.68
N ALA A 308 -0.35 -10.22 -7.83
CA ALA A 308 0.53 -9.16 -8.31
C ALA A 308 -0.28 -7.96 -8.83
N ARG A 309 -1.44 -8.24 -9.44
CA ARG A 309 -2.38 -7.21 -9.88
C ARG A 309 -3.78 -7.79 -9.97
N ILE A 310 -4.74 -6.89 -9.78
CA ILE A 310 -6.14 -7.12 -10.10
C ILE A 310 -6.52 -6.10 -11.18
N THR A 311 -7.22 -6.52 -12.22
CA THR A 311 -7.66 -5.66 -13.32
C THR A 311 -9.12 -5.91 -13.68
N GLY A 312 -9.69 -5.02 -14.48
CA GLY A 312 -11.08 -5.09 -14.93
C GLY A 312 -12.02 -4.21 -14.10
N SER A 313 -13.27 -4.17 -14.52
CA SER A 313 -14.30 -3.23 -14.04
C SER A 313 -15.46 -3.92 -13.31
N GLY A 314 -15.38 -5.23 -13.08
CA GLY A 314 -16.43 -6.01 -12.41
C GLY A 314 -16.46 -5.83 -10.89
N THR A 315 -17.28 -6.62 -10.21
CA THR A 315 -17.29 -6.71 -8.74
C THR A 315 -16.49 -7.93 -8.31
N LEU A 316 -15.51 -7.73 -7.43
CA LEU A 316 -14.71 -8.78 -6.82
C LEU A 316 -15.14 -8.95 -5.36
N ALA A 317 -15.79 -10.06 -5.04
CA ALA A 317 -16.10 -10.44 -3.66
C ALA A 317 -14.88 -11.07 -2.99
N LYS A 318 -14.46 -10.51 -1.84
CA LYS A 318 -13.51 -11.15 -0.93
C LYS A 318 -14.30 -11.90 0.15
N LEU A 319 -14.18 -13.22 0.12
CA LEU A 319 -14.90 -14.17 0.98
C LEU A 319 -13.93 -14.98 1.86
N GLY A 320 -14.43 -15.60 2.92
CA GLY A 320 -13.64 -16.42 3.85
C GLY A 320 -12.74 -15.59 4.77
N ALA A 321 -12.41 -16.14 5.93
CA ALA A 321 -11.71 -15.39 6.98
C ALA A 321 -10.29 -14.91 6.63
N GLY A 322 -9.65 -15.47 5.59
CA GLY A 322 -8.25 -15.18 5.23
C GLY A 322 -8.02 -13.81 4.59
N THR A 323 -6.75 -13.52 4.31
CA THR A 323 -6.23 -12.28 3.77
C THR A 323 -5.95 -12.39 2.26
N MET A 324 -6.49 -11.47 1.47
CA MET A 324 -6.08 -11.23 0.10
C MET A 324 -5.04 -10.11 0.08
N SER A 325 -3.84 -10.39 -0.42
CA SER A 325 -2.76 -9.41 -0.53
C SER A 325 -2.54 -9.03 -1.98
N VAL A 326 -2.57 -7.74 -2.29
CA VAL A 326 -2.50 -7.25 -3.67
C VAL A 326 -1.36 -6.24 -3.82
N GLU A 327 -0.46 -6.46 -4.77
CA GLU A 327 0.69 -5.59 -4.98
C GLU A 327 0.30 -4.28 -5.68
N ALA A 328 -0.51 -4.37 -6.75
CA ALA A 328 -0.98 -3.22 -7.54
C ALA A 328 -2.53 -3.15 -7.58
N PRO A 329 -3.20 -2.81 -6.47
CA PRO A 329 -4.66 -2.68 -6.43
C PRO A 329 -5.20 -1.53 -7.29
N GLU A 330 -4.40 -0.50 -7.56
CA GLU A 330 -4.77 0.70 -8.33
C GLU A 330 -5.10 0.43 -9.82
N LEU A 331 -4.74 -0.76 -10.32
CA LEU A 331 -5.08 -1.20 -11.68
C LEU A 331 -6.51 -1.75 -11.79
N PHE A 332 -7.19 -1.94 -10.66
CA PHE A 332 -8.56 -2.40 -10.61
C PHE A 332 -9.52 -1.20 -10.67
N SER A 333 -10.29 -1.11 -11.77
CA SER A 333 -11.30 -0.06 -11.95
C SER A 333 -12.70 -0.49 -11.52
N GLY A 334 -12.83 -1.70 -10.99
CA GLY A 334 -14.08 -2.27 -10.48
C GLY A 334 -14.31 -2.03 -8.99
N SER A 335 -15.25 -2.79 -8.42
CA SER A 335 -15.64 -2.71 -7.01
C SER A 335 -15.14 -3.91 -6.21
N LEU A 336 -14.49 -3.67 -5.07
CA LEU A 336 -14.11 -4.70 -4.10
C LEU A 336 -15.23 -4.85 -3.07
N ALA A 337 -16.00 -5.94 -3.15
CA ALA A 337 -16.99 -6.30 -2.14
C ALA A 337 -16.31 -7.07 -1.00
N LEU A 338 -16.06 -6.41 0.12
CA LEU A 338 -15.33 -6.97 1.25
C LEU A 338 -16.32 -7.51 2.29
N ALA A 339 -16.74 -8.77 2.10
CA ALA A 339 -17.73 -9.43 2.96
C ALA A 339 -17.10 -10.07 4.20
N GLU A 340 -15.98 -10.77 4.03
CA GLU A 340 -15.30 -11.48 5.12
C GLU A 340 -13.78 -11.48 4.93
N GLY A 341 -13.05 -11.49 6.05
CA GLY A 341 -11.60 -11.58 6.08
C GLY A 341 -10.93 -10.28 5.66
N ALA A 342 -9.63 -10.36 5.38
CA ALA A 342 -8.82 -9.17 5.17
C ALA A 342 -8.45 -8.92 3.71
N PHE A 343 -8.30 -7.65 3.36
CA PHE A 343 -7.64 -7.17 2.16
C PHE A 343 -6.46 -6.28 2.58
N THR A 344 -5.30 -6.46 1.95
CA THR A 344 -4.11 -5.63 2.16
C THR A 344 -3.42 -5.29 0.84
N ALA A 345 -2.92 -4.06 0.75
CA ALA A 345 -2.08 -3.62 -0.36
C ALA A 345 -0.56 -3.74 -0.09
N ASP A 346 -0.18 -4.31 1.06
CA ASP A 346 1.21 -4.40 1.49
C ASP A 346 2.03 -5.49 0.76
N GLY A 347 1.38 -6.26 -0.13
CA GLY A 347 1.99 -7.40 -0.81
C GLY A 347 3.30 -7.05 -1.51
N LEU A 348 3.38 -5.84 -2.06
CA LEU A 348 4.58 -5.36 -2.75
C LEU A 348 5.75 -5.14 -1.77
N SER A 349 5.53 -4.52 -0.61
CA SER A 349 6.62 -4.25 0.35
C SER A 349 7.16 -5.55 0.98
N ALA A 350 6.25 -6.46 1.36
CA ALA A 350 6.61 -7.76 1.91
C ALA A 350 7.34 -8.64 0.87
N GLN A 351 6.85 -8.65 -0.38
CA GLN A 351 7.49 -9.40 -1.45
C GLN A 351 8.83 -8.78 -1.86
N LEU A 352 8.95 -7.45 -1.97
CA LEU A 352 10.20 -6.79 -2.33
C LEU A 352 11.27 -7.00 -1.25
N THR A 353 10.89 -6.97 0.03
CA THR A 353 11.78 -7.30 1.15
C THR A 353 12.22 -8.76 1.11
N ALA A 354 11.30 -9.70 0.82
CA ALA A 354 11.61 -11.12 0.68
C ALA A 354 12.47 -11.41 -0.57
N ARG A 355 12.17 -10.82 -1.73
CA ARG A 355 12.95 -10.97 -2.98
C ARG A 355 14.32 -10.33 -2.88
N ALA A 356 14.45 -9.20 -2.18
CA ALA A 356 15.75 -8.61 -1.86
C ALA A 356 16.65 -9.57 -1.07
N ALA A 357 16.09 -10.62 -0.45
CA ALA A 357 16.85 -11.70 0.18
C ALA A 357 17.57 -12.64 -0.78
N THR A 358 17.10 -12.75 -2.03
CA THR A 358 17.49 -13.86 -2.92
C THR A 358 17.82 -13.44 -4.36
N THR A 359 17.66 -12.16 -4.77
CA THR A 359 17.87 -11.75 -6.18
C THR A 359 18.76 -10.53 -6.39
N ASN A 360 19.46 -10.52 -7.54
CA ASN A 360 20.10 -9.36 -8.17
C ASN A 360 19.08 -8.24 -8.52
N PRO A 361 19.53 -7.00 -8.80
CA PRO A 361 18.65 -5.92 -9.28
C PRO A 361 17.93 -6.29 -10.58
N VAL A 362 16.86 -5.56 -10.91
CA VAL A 362 16.00 -5.79 -12.10
C VAL A 362 16.88 -5.98 -13.36
N PRO A 363 16.65 -7.04 -14.16
CA PRO A 363 17.45 -7.31 -15.36
C PRO A 363 17.44 -6.13 -16.36
N GLY A 364 18.46 -6.04 -17.21
CA GLY A 364 18.52 -5.04 -18.28
C GLY A 364 19.29 -3.75 -17.97
N ALA A 365 20.04 -3.69 -16.86
CA ALA A 365 20.93 -2.55 -16.60
C ALA A 365 21.93 -2.36 -17.76
N ALA A 366 22.10 -1.12 -18.22
CA ALA A 366 23.08 -0.76 -19.24
C ALA A 366 24.50 -0.65 -18.65
N PHE A 367 24.61 -0.22 -17.39
CA PHE A 367 25.86 -0.25 -16.64
C PHE A 367 25.56 -0.48 -15.15
N TRP A 368 26.24 -1.42 -14.53
CA TRP A 368 26.10 -1.72 -13.11
C TRP A 368 27.47 -1.88 -12.47
N VAL A 369 27.82 -1.06 -11.50
CA VAL A 369 29.07 -1.17 -10.74
C VAL A 369 28.80 -1.35 -9.26
N ASP A 370 29.58 -2.20 -8.60
CA ASP A 370 29.52 -2.45 -7.16
C ASP A 370 30.94 -2.64 -6.61
N ALA A 371 31.25 -1.91 -5.54
CA ALA A 371 32.54 -1.94 -4.86
C ALA A 371 32.83 -3.26 -4.14
N ASN A 372 31.80 -4.09 -3.92
CA ASN A 372 31.88 -5.35 -3.18
C ASN A 372 31.90 -6.59 -4.08
N VAL A 373 31.85 -6.42 -5.40
CA VAL A 373 32.07 -7.53 -6.35
C VAL A 373 33.57 -7.79 -6.47
N ALA A 374 33.98 -9.02 -6.15
CA ALA A 374 35.38 -9.42 -6.20
C ALA A 374 35.96 -9.22 -7.61
N GLY A 375 37.06 -8.45 -7.70
CA GLY A 375 37.76 -8.19 -8.96
C GLY A 375 37.09 -7.17 -9.90
N SER A 376 35.97 -6.54 -9.52
CA SER A 376 35.33 -5.49 -10.33
C SER A 376 36.13 -4.18 -10.30
N PHE A 377 36.82 -3.90 -9.20
CA PHE A 377 37.67 -2.72 -9.02
C PHE A 377 39.13 -3.13 -8.89
N GLY A 378 40.02 -2.50 -9.66
CA GLY A 378 41.44 -2.84 -9.67
C GLY A 378 42.29 -1.91 -10.50
N THR A 379 43.52 -2.30 -10.80
CA THR A 379 44.47 -1.55 -11.65
C THR A 379 44.77 -2.32 -12.92
N ASP A 380 44.79 -1.64 -14.06
CA ASP A 380 45.19 -2.23 -15.34
C ASP A 380 46.73 -2.39 -15.43
N ALA A 381 47.21 -3.00 -16.52
CA ALA A 381 48.65 -3.21 -16.75
C ALA A 381 49.46 -1.90 -16.86
N ALA A 382 48.79 -0.77 -17.10
CA ALA A 382 49.40 0.56 -17.15
C ALA A 382 49.33 1.28 -15.78
N GLY A 383 48.84 0.62 -14.73
CA GLY A 383 48.70 1.18 -13.38
C GLY A 383 47.50 2.12 -13.21
N ARG A 384 46.57 2.18 -14.16
CA ARG A 384 45.35 3.00 -14.06
C ARG A 384 44.26 2.24 -13.35
N VAL A 385 43.56 2.90 -12.44
CA VAL A 385 42.40 2.31 -11.76
C VAL A 385 41.25 2.10 -12.74
N TYR A 386 40.54 0.98 -12.61
CA TYR A 386 39.30 0.69 -13.31
C TYR A 386 38.20 0.24 -12.35
N TRP A 387 36.95 0.44 -12.76
CA TRP A 387 35.76 -0.16 -12.17
C TRP A 387 34.90 -0.76 -13.29
N ARG A 388 34.80 -2.09 -13.31
CA ARG A 388 34.09 -2.86 -14.35
C ARG A 388 32.66 -3.12 -13.94
N ASP A 389 31.83 -3.38 -14.95
CA ASP A 389 30.48 -3.87 -14.72
C ASP A 389 30.48 -5.13 -13.82
N ALA A 390 29.61 -5.16 -12.82
CA ALA A 390 29.46 -6.22 -11.84
C ALA A 390 29.15 -7.59 -12.47
N ARG A 391 28.61 -7.59 -13.69
CA ARG A 391 28.26 -8.80 -14.45
C ARG A 391 29.39 -9.32 -15.34
N TRP A 392 30.54 -8.65 -15.35
CA TRP A 392 31.67 -9.02 -16.19
C TRP A 392 32.19 -10.42 -15.83
N ASP A 393 32.06 -11.38 -16.75
CA ASP A 393 32.49 -12.77 -16.58
C ASP A 393 33.81 -13.10 -17.30
N GLY A 394 34.43 -12.11 -17.96
CA GLY A 394 35.60 -12.30 -18.81
C GLY A 394 35.31 -12.15 -20.31
N ALA A 395 34.04 -12.13 -20.70
CA ALA A 395 33.58 -12.00 -22.09
C ALA A 395 32.50 -10.90 -22.24
N GLY A 396 32.24 -10.48 -23.47
CA GLY A 396 31.20 -9.50 -23.80
C GLY A 396 31.65 -8.04 -23.86
N ASP A 397 30.73 -7.17 -24.31
CA ASP A 397 30.94 -5.73 -24.50
C ASP A 397 30.28 -4.94 -23.35
N TYR A 398 30.73 -5.18 -22.12
CA TYR A 398 30.28 -4.44 -20.94
C TYR A 398 31.07 -3.13 -20.75
N ILE A 399 30.45 -2.14 -20.09
CA ILE A 399 31.09 -0.85 -19.84
C ILE A 399 32.16 -1.00 -18.73
N VAL A 400 33.28 -0.29 -18.91
CA VAL A 400 34.34 -0.18 -17.90
C VAL A 400 34.63 1.30 -17.67
N ALA A 401 34.63 1.72 -16.41
CA ALA A 401 35.03 3.06 -16.01
C ALA A 401 36.53 3.07 -15.67
N THR A 402 37.33 3.82 -16.42
CA THR A 402 38.80 3.85 -16.27
C THR A 402 39.29 5.22 -15.87
N GLN A 403 40.34 5.25 -15.05
CA GLN A 403 41.01 6.47 -14.65
C GLN A 403 41.68 7.12 -15.88
N ARG A 404 41.22 8.34 -16.19
CA ARG A 404 41.83 9.21 -17.21
C ARG A 404 42.66 10.35 -16.61
N TRP A 405 42.41 10.71 -15.36
CA TRP A 405 42.99 11.89 -14.70
C TRP A 405 43.93 11.53 -13.54
N ALA A 406 44.69 12.53 -13.08
CA ALA A 406 45.82 12.34 -12.18
C ALA A 406 45.47 11.73 -10.81
N HIS A 407 44.26 11.98 -10.28
CA HIS A 407 43.84 11.41 -9.00
C HIS A 407 43.07 10.11 -9.19
N ALA A 408 43.66 9.01 -8.73
CA ALA A 408 43.01 7.70 -8.71
C ALA A 408 41.97 7.63 -7.57
N PRO A 409 40.74 7.17 -7.81
CA PRO A 409 39.83 6.79 -6.74
C PRO A 409 40.38 5.59 -5.95
N VAL A 410 40.01 5.49 -4.67
CA VAL A 410 40.47 4.42 -3.78
C VAL A 410 39.29 3.65 -3.19
N VAL A 411 39.47 2.35 -2.94
CA VAL A 411 38.46 1.55 -2.22
C VAL A 411 38.67 1.74 -0.72
N LEU A 412 37.61 2.13 -0.03
CA LEU A 412 37.55 2.18 1.42
C LEU A 412 36.79 0.93 1.92
N PRO A 413 37.46 0.00 2.63
CA PRO A 413 36.81 -1.21 3.15
C PRO A 413 36.04 -0.91 4.45
N ASN A 414 34.97 -1.68 4.71
CA ASN A 414 34.20 -1.64 5.97
C ASN A 414 33.63 -0.25 6.34
N GLU A 415 33.18 0.52 5.34
CA GLU A 415 32.61 1.86 5.58
C GLU A 415 31.15 1.79 6.01
N ILE A 416 30.39 0.82 5.51
CA ILE A 416 29.00 0.55 5.92
C ILE A 416 28.93 -0.88 6.44
N GLY A 417 29.19 -1.05 7.74
CA GLY A 417 29.38 -2.37 8.34
C GLY A 417 30.60 -3.07 7.72
N ALA A 418 30.39 -4.22 7.07
CA ALA A 418 31.45 -4.97 6.37
C ALA A 418 31.60 -4.59 4.89
N LEU A 419 30.83 -3.61 4.38
CA LEU A 419 30.80 -3.27 2.95
C LEU A 419 31.77 -2.13 2.61
N ALA A 420 32.40 -2.24 1.44
CA ALA A 420 33.34 -1.27 0.89
C ALA A 420 32.65 -0.25 -0.03
N VAL A 421 33.28 0.92 -0.20
CA VAL A 421 32.87 1.97 -1.18
C VAL A 421 34.09 2.53 -1.93
N VAL A 422 33.89 3.13 -3.10
CA VAL A 422 34.93 3.83 -3.87
C VAL A 422 34.91 5.32 -3.53
N ASP A 423 35.99 5.85 -2.96
CA ASP A 423 36.17 7.28 -2.65
C ASP A 423 36.88 8.01 -3.79
N PHE A 424 36.23 9.03 -4.33
CA PHE A 424 36.75 9.90 -5.38
C PHE A 424 37.48 11.14 -4.83
N GLY A 425 37.63 11.25 -3.51
CA GLY A 425 38.28 12.35 -2.81
C GLY A 425 37.39 13.60 -2.66
N PRO A 426 37.88 14.66 -2.01
CA PRO A 426 37.14 15.91 -1.81
C PRO A 426 36.79 16.62 -3.13
N THR A 427 35.68 17.35 -3.15
CA THR A 427 35.36 18.27 -4.25
C THR A 427 36.32 19.47 -4.29
N ASN A 428 36.43 20.15 -5.44
CA ASN A 428 37.01 21.50 -5.58
C ASN A 428 38.51 21.66 -5.24
N THR A 429 39.37 20.69 -5.58
CA THR A 429 40.81 20.94 -5.70
C THR A 429 41.09 21.45 -7.12
N PRO A 430 41.23 22.77 -7.38
CA PRO A 430 41.11 23.36 -8.71
C PRO A 430 42.13 22.84 -9.74
N THR A 431 43.23 22.28 -9.24
CA THR A 431 44.38 21.83 -10.03
C THR A 431 44.43 20.32 -10.25
N ILE A 432 43.55 19.53 -9.62
CA ILE A 432 43.63 18.07 -9.66
C ILE A 432 42.31 17.48 -10.18
N GLY A 433 42.35 16.95 -11.40
CA GLY A 433 41.22 16.27 -12.00
C GLY A 433 40.98 14.90 -11.38
N LYS A 434 39.72 14.64 -11.01
CA LYS A 434 39.24 13.39 -10.41
C LYS A 434 38.12 12.78 -11.25
N GLY A 435 37.85 11.50 -11.07
CA GLY A 435 36.77 10.79 -11.75
C GLY A 435 37.23 9.57 -12.54
N LEU A 436 36.25 8.80 -13.02
CA LEU A 436 36.46 7.69 -13.95
C LEU A 436 35.62 7.94 -15.20
N GLN A 437 36.24 7.78 -16.37
CA GLN A 437 35.54 7.90 -17.65
C GLN A 437 35.12 6.51 -18.13
N TRP A 438 33.88 6.40 -18.60
CA TRP A 438 33.34 5.16 -19.14
C TRP A 438 33.91 4.86 -20.53
N SER A 439 34.00 3.58 -20.87
CA SER A 439 34.47 3.13 -22.19
C SER A 439 33.60 3.63 -23.36
N ARG A 440 32.35 3.99 -23.09
CA ARG A 440 31.45 4.69 -24.01
C ARG A 440 30.46 5.57 -23.25
N THR A 441 29.95 6.58 -23.96
CA THR A 441 28.84 7.42 -23.52
C THR A 441 27.52 6.72 -23.78
N LEU A 442 26.57 6.86 -22.86
CA LEU A 442 25.16 6.57 -23.07
C LEU A 442 24.43 7.88 -23.32
N ASP A 443 23.67 7.98 -24.41
CA ASP A 443 22.87 9.15 -24.79
C ASP A 443 21.38 9.00 -24.44
N ASN A 444 21.00 7.82 -23.97
CA ASN A 444 19.62 7.41 -23.71
C ASN A 444 19.42 6.90 -22.28
N VAL A 445 20.13 7.46 -21.29
CA VAL A 445 19.90 7.12 -19.88
C VAL A 445 18.49 7.56 -19.48
N ARG A 446 17.77 6.67 -18.77
CA ARG A 446 16.37 6.87 -18.37
C ARG A 446 16.08 6.61 -16.90
N THR A 447 16.83 5.74 -16.24
CA THR A 447 16.68 5.49 -14.80
C THR A 447 18.03 5.20 -14.18
N VAL A 448 18.33 5.78 -13.01
CA VAL A 448 19.61 5.60 -12.34
C VAL A 448 19.43 5.47 -10.83
N PHE A 449 20.21 4.59 -10.22
CA PHE A 449 20.30 4.40 -8.78
C PHE A 449 21.74 4.60 -8.31
N TRP A 450 21.92 5.30 -7.20
CA TRP A 450 23.22 5.46 -6.53
C TRP A 450 23.10 5.07 -5.07
N VAL A 451 24.08 4.30 -4.59
CA VAL A 451 24.47 4.29 -3.19
C VAL A 451 25.62 5.26 -3.04
N ILE A 452 25.32 6.42 -2.46
CA ILE A 452 26.22 7.58 -2.47
C ILE A 452 26.49 8.09 -1.06
N GLY A 453 27.76 8.28 -0.75
CA GLY A 453 28.25 9.03 0.40
C GLY A 453 28.56 10.47 0.02
N SER A 454 28.03 11.40 0.81
CA SER A 454 28.17 12.85 0.61
C SER A 454 29.05 13.55 1.65
N GLN A 455 29.85 12.79 2.40
CA GLN A 455 30.80 13.29 3.42
C GLN A 455 31.80 14.30 2.84
N GLN A 456 32.06 14.20 1.54
CA GLN A 456 33.01 15.05 0.80
C GLN A 456 32.30 16.06 -0.11
N GLY A 457 31.03 16.35 0.16
CA GLY A 457 30.21 17.33 -0.56
C GLY A 457 29.21 16.71 -1.55
N GLY A 458 29.28 15.41 -1.83
CA GLY A 458 28.37 14.67 -2.70
C GLY A 458 28.58 14.87 -4.21
N GLY A 459 29.52 15.75 -4.62
CA GLY A 459 29.97 15.92 -6.01
C GLY A 459 28.86 16.00 -7.07
N VAL A 460 29.21 15.71 -8.33
CA VAL A 460 28.28 15.64 -9.47
C VAL A 460 27.90 14.19 -9.76
N LEU A 461 26.62 13.82 -9.57
CA LEU A 461 26.14 12.42 -9.57
C LEU A 461 26.62 11.61 -10.80
N LEU A 462 26.48 12.17 -12.00
CA LEU A 462 27.02 11.63 -13.25
C LEU A 462 27.53 12.78 -14.13
N GLY A 463 28.51 12.53 -15.00
CA GLY A 463 28.96 13.49 -16.00
C GLY A 463 28.83 12.96 -17.42
N GLY A 464 28.88 13.86 -18.41
CA GLY A 464 28.95 13.53 -19.83
C GLY A 464 30.36 13.66 -20.41
N THR A 465 30.61 13.03 -21.57
CA THR A 465 31.93 13.04 -22.24
C THR A 465 31.92 13.72 -23.62
N GLN A 466 30.79 14.28 -24.09
CA GLN A 466 30.77 15.00 -25.37
C GLN A 466 31.44 16.38 -25.25
N ASN A 467 32.64 16.40 -25.83
CA ASN A 467 33.49 17.41 -26.45
C ASN A 467 33.85 18.74 -25.77
N GLU A 468 35.10 19.06 -26.06
CA GLU A 468 35.98 20.14 -25.63
C GLU A 468 35.69 21.44 -26.41
N ASP A 469 34.51 21.55 -27.03
CA ASP A 469 34.02 22.63 -27.91
C ASP A 469 33.23 23.72 -27.16
N ALA A 470 33.30 23.73 -25.83
CA ALA A 470 32.71 24.76 -24.95
C ALA A 470 31.18 24.93 -25.02
N THR A 471 30.47 24.10 -25.77
CA THR A 471 28.99 24.09 -25.87
C THR A 471 28.33 22.92 -25.14
N GLY A 472 29.09 21.95 -24.63
CA GLY A 472 28.57 20.66 -24.17
C GLY A 472 27.49 20.69 -23.08
N ASP A 473 26.50 19.81 -23.28
CA ASP A 473 25.28 19.71 -22.50
C ASP A 473 25.51 19.30 -21.04
N ASN A 474 24.94 20.09 -20.14
CA ASN A 474 24.98 19.90 -18.70
C ASN A 474 23.84 18.98 -18.23
N HIS A 475 23.95 17.66 -18.42
CA HIS A 475 22.83 16.79 -18.07
C HIS A 475 22.58 16.71 -16.56
N PHE A 476 23.58 16.33 -15.78
CA PHE A 476 23.46 16.13 -14.33
C PHE A 476 24.20 17.20 -13.52
N ALA A 477 24.27 18.44 -14.05
CA ALA A 477 25.04 19.51 -13.41
C ALA A 477 24.51 19.86 -12.01
N ARG A 478 25.42 19.89 -11.04
CA ARG A 478 25.17 20.32 -9.67
C ARG A 478 25.87 21.64 -9.36
N GLY A 479 25.30 22.47 -8.50
CA GLY A 479 25.73 23.87 -8.29
C GLY A 479 27.21 24.05 -7.94
N PRO A 480 27.76 25.26 -8.10
CA PRO A 480 29.21 25.54 -7.95
C PRO A 480 29.74 25.37 -6.51
N VAL A 481 28.85 25.41 -5.50
CA VAL A 481 29.20 25.18 -4.10
C VAL A 481 28.86 23.74 -3.75
N ALA A 482 29.86 22.88 -3.59
CA ALA A 482 29.64 21.46 -3.35
C ALA A 482 29.67 21.15 -1.84
N SER A 483 28.60 21.54 -1.13
CA SER A 483 28.27 20.97 0.18
C SER A 483 27.24 19.85 0.00
N ALA A 484 27.10 18.98 1.00
CA ALA A 484 26.08 17.94 0.94
C ALA A 484 24.67 18.53 0.77
N ALA A 485 24.37 19.64 1.45
CA ALA A 485 23.06 20.31 1.42
C ALA A 485 22.73 21.01 0.09
N THR A 486 23.69 21.16 -0.83
CA THR A 486 23.41 21.72 -2.16
C THR A 486 22.39 20.83 -2.90
N PRO A 487 21.35 21.42 -3.53
CA PRO A 487 20.37 20.65 -4.29
C PRO A 487 21.01 19.67 -5.27
N LEU A 488 20.34 18.54 -5.53
CA LEU A 488 20.86 17.52 -6.43
C LEU A 488 21.14 18.06 -7.82
N PHE A 489 20.26 18.93 -8.34
CA PHE A 489 20.46 19.59 -9.63
C PHE A 489 20.36 21.11 -9.56
N TRP A 490 21.16 21.76 -10.38
CA TRP A 490 21.18 23.21 -10.53
C TRP A 490 20.32 23.65 -11.71
N GLN A 491 20.00 24.96 -11.80
CA GLN A 491 19.14 25.52 -12.86
C GLN A 491 19.63 25.22 -14.29
N HIS A 492 20.95 25.04 -14.46
CA HIS A 492 21.60 24.72 -15.72
C HIS A 492 21.69 23.23 -16.04
N ALA A 493 21.14 22.36 -15.17
CA ALA A 493 20.96 20.95 -15.51
C ALA A 493 19.93 20.79 -16.62
N HIS A 494 19.99 19.68 -17.35
CA HIS A 494 19.12 19.41 -18.49
C HIS A 494 17.64 19.33 -18.06
N GLY A 495 16.72 19.80 -18.91
CA GLY A 495 15.28 19.84 -18.59
C GLY A 495 14.71 18.48 -18.20
N SER A 496 15.30 17.38 -18.70
CA SER A 496 14.84 16.02 -18.39
C SER A 496 15.28 15.46 -17.04
N VAL A 497 16.18 16.13 -16.32
CA VAL A 497 16.55 15.75 -14.93
C VAL A 497 15.93 16.67 -13.88
N LYS A 498 15.63 17.93 -14.23
CA LYS A 498 15.05 18.91 -13.30
C LYS A 498 13.60 18.55 -13.00
N GLY A 499 13.25 18.46 -11.72
CA GLY A 499 11.89 18.12 -11.28
C GLY A 499 11.42 16.72 -11.68
N CYS A 500 12.31 15.87 -12.20
CA CYS A 500 11.95 14.50 -12.56
C CYS A 500 11.72 13.64 -11.30
N PRO A 501 10.94 12.55 -11.39
CA PRO A 501 10.72 11.64 -10.26
C PRO A 501 12.03 11.21 -9.61
N THR A 502 12.27 11.71 -8.40
CA THR A 502 13.50 11.49 -7.64
C THR A 502 13.14 11.08 -6.22
N ARG A 503 13.82 10.07 -5.72
CA ARG A 503 13.71 9.61 -4.34
C ARG A 503 15.07 9.59 -3.68
N ILE A 504 15.10 10.03 -2.43
CA ILE A 504 16.24 9.86 -1.54
C ILE A 504 15.75 8.98 -0.40
N ASP A 505 16.37 7.82 -0.25
CA ASP A 505 16.06 6.88 0.82
C ASP A 505 14.58 6.43 0.78
N GLY A 506 14.04 6.28 -0.44
CA GLY A 506 12.66 5.86 -0.67
C GLY A 506 11.64 7.00 -0.60
N VAL A 507 12.04 8.16 -0.07
CA VAL A 507 11.19 9.33 0.09
C VAL A 507 11.22 10.18 -1.20
N PRO A 508 10.06 10.51 -1.80
CA PRO A 508 9.99 11.46 -2.92
C PRO A 508 10.50 12.85 -2.53
N VAL A 509 11.33 13.46 -3.38
CA VAL A 509 11.89 14.80 -3.14
C VAL A 509 11.86 15.67 -4.39
N ASP A 510 11.77 16.99 -4.20
CA ASP A 510 12.09 17.95 -5.26
C ASP A 510 13.62 18.09 -5.38
N ASN A 511 14.16 17.55 -6.46
CA ASN A 511 15.60 17.50 -6.72
C ASN A 511 16.24 18.86 -7.05
N MET A 512 15.43 19.91 -7.22
CA MET A 512 15.87 21.30 -7.38
C MET A 512 15.99 22.06 -6.05
N GLN A 513 15.39 21.54 -4.98
CA GLN A 513 15.38 22.18 -3.66
C GLN A 513 16.10 21.36 -2.59
N VAL A 514 16.12 20.03 -2.73
CA VAL A 514 16.65 19.11 -1.73
C VAL A 514 18.06 18.62 -2.09
N GLY A 515 18.97 18.71 -1.13
CA GLY A 515 20.34 18.16 -1.20
C GLY A 515 20.50 16.82 -0.50
N LEU A 516 21.75 16.36 -0.39
CA LEU A 516 22.14 15.16 0.36
C LEU A 516 22.38 15.48 1.84
N SER A 517 22.35 14.44 2.67
CA SER A 517 22.43 14.52 4.14
C SER A 517 23.82 14.78 4.72
N GLY A 518 24.88 14.56 3.95
CA GLY A 518 26.26 14.46 4.44
C GLY A 518 26.69 13.04 4.81
N GLY A 519 25.74 12.10 4.90
CA GLY A 519 25.98 10.68 5.12
C GLY A 519 25.85 9.83 3.84
N TYR A 520 25.61 8.53 4.03
CA TYR A 520 25.32 7.57 2.97
C TYR A 520 23.82 7.47 2.70
N GLN A 521 23.43 7.53 1.42
CA GLN A 521 22.05 7.54 0.96
C GLN A 521 21.86 6.70 -0.29
N VAL A 522 20.61 6.29 -0.54
CA VAL A 522 20.19 5.66 -1.79
C VAL A 522 19.41 6.70 -2.57
N VAL A 523 19.93 7.10 -3.73
CA VAL A 523 19.26 8.03 -4.63
C VAL A 523 18.70 7.23 -5.80
N ALA A 524 17.42 7.39 -6.10
CA ALA A 524 16.77 6.81 -7.27
C ALA A 524 16.17 7.92 -8.12
N LEU A 525 16.40 7.88 -9.43
CA LEU A 525 15.95 8.92 -10.34
C LEU A 525 15.44 8.30 -11.65
N ARG A 526 14.27 8.74 -12.11
CA ARG A 526 13.75 8.45 -13.45
C ARG A 526 13.60 9.74 -14.23
N THR A 527 14.36 9.88 -15.31
CA THR A 527 14.31 11.08 -16.15
C THR A 527 13.01 11.16 -16.94
N THR A 528 12.61 12.36 -17.35
CA THR A 528 11.44 12.57 -18.22
C THR A 528 11.76 12.40 -19.71
N GLY A 529 13.04 12.55 -20.08
CA GLY A 529 13.58 12.43 -21.43
C GLY A 529 14.92 11.68 -21.46
N ASN A 530 15.48 11.45 -22.64
CA ASN A 530 16.81 10.84 -22.79
C ASN A 530 17.88 11.80 -22.26
N VAL A 531 18.84 11.28 -21.49
CA VAL A 531 19.95 12.08 -20.97
C VAL A 531 21.29 11.40 -21.18
N LEU A 532 22.33 12.22 -21.27
CA LEU A 532 23.69 11.80 -21.54
C LEU A 532 24.46 11.54 -20.23
N ALA A 533 25.14 10.39 -20.17
CA ALA A 533 26.12 10.06 -19.12
C ALA A 533 27.30 9.26 -19.68
N GLY A 534 28.49 9.50 -19.15
CA GLY A 534 29.73 8.86 -19.60
C GLY A 534 30.88 8.88 -18.60
N GLN A 535 30.67 9.39 -17.37
CA GLN A 535 31.73 9.45 -16.36
C GLN A 535 31.16 9.58 -14.94
N PHE A 536 31.96 9.14 -13.95
CA PHE A 536 31.69 9.31 -12.53
C PHE A 536 32.46 10.49 -11.93
N ALA A 537 31.80 11.20 -11.01
CA ALA A 537 32.38 12.23 -10.16
C ALA A 537 33.13 13.35 -10.91
N ARG A 538 32.65 13.73 -12.10
CA ARG A 538 33.21 14.85 -12.86
C ARG A 538 32.14 15.52 -13.72
N ASP A 539 32.07 16.86 -13.69
CA ASP A 539 31.26 17.65 -14.61
C ASP A 539 31.99 17.83 -15.95
N ARG A 540 31.49 17.21 -17.01
CA ARG A 540 31.98 17.35 -18.39
C ARG A 540 33.53 17.36 -18.45
N TRP A 541 34.15 18.45 -18.89
CA TRP A 541 35.60 18.63 -18.93
C TRP A 541 36.19 19.43 -17.75
N LEU A 542 35.37 19.95 -16.82
CA LEU A 542 35.78 20.90 -15.79
C LEU A 542 36.56 20.22 -14.65
N THR A 543 37.85 20.56 -14.53
CA THR A 543 38.75 20.00 -13.49
C THR A 543 38.31 20.39 -12.08
N GLU A 544 37.90 21.64 -11.89
CA GLU A 544 37.46 22.19 -10.60
C GLU A 544 36.12 21.61 -10.10
N ARG A 545 35.35 20.95 -10.97
CA ARG A 545 34.05 20.32 -10.65
C ARG A 545 34.15 18.81 -10.76
N SER A 546 35.10 18.25 -10.01
CA SER A 546 35.35 16.81 -9.92
C SER A 546 35.60 16.34 -8.48
N GLY A 547 35.33 15.06 -8.22
CA GLY A 547 35.38 14.43 -6.90
C GLY A 547 34.10 14.63 -6.09
N GLY A 548 34.23 14.59 -4.77
CA GLY A 548 33.21 14.88 -3.77
C GLY A 548 32.29 13.72 -3.40
N GLN A 549 32.44 12.56 -4.06
CA GLN A 549 31.54 11.42 -3.89
C GLN A 549 32.27 10.19 -3.38
N ARG A 550 31.56 9.43 -2.55
CA ARG A 550 31.85 8.02 -2.29
C ARG A 550 30.75 7.20 -2.90
N LEU A 551 31.09 6.21 -3.73
CA LEU A 551 30.09 5.38 -4.42
C LEU A 551 30.21 3.94 -3.96
N GLY A 552 29.13 3.38 -3.42
CA GLY A 552 29.05 1.97 -3.08
C GLY A 552 28.67 1.11 -4.30
N GLU A 553 27.53 1.45 -4.89
CA GLU A 553 26.94 0.76 -6.03
C GLU A 553 26.16 1.76 -6.90
N VAL A 554 26.29 1.66 -8.22
CA VAL A 554 25.55 2.51 -9.17
C VAL A 554 24.97 1.62 -10.27
N ILE A 555 23.69 1.80 -10.56
CA ILE A 555 22.96 1.02 -11.57
C ILE A 555 22.27 2.00 -12.53
N VAL A 556 22.59 1.87 -13.82
CA VAL A 556 22.14 2.75 -14.90
C VAL A 556 21.31 1.95 -15.90
N TYR A 557 20.11 2.44 -16.19
CA TYR A 557 19.18 1.88 -17.18
C TYR A 557 18.94 2.86 -18.31
N THR A 558 18.81 2.33 -19.52
CA THR A 558 18.43 3.08 -20.73
C THR A 558 16.94 3.04 -21.02
N ASN A 559 16.18 2.23 -20.28
CA ASN A 559 14.73 2.21 -20.23
C ASN A 559 14.22 2.96 -18.99
N ALA A 560 13.04 3.58 -19.11
CA ALA A 560 12.35 4.18 -17.98
C ALA A 560 11.67 3.05 -17.19
N LEU A 561 12.21 2.71 -16.01
CA LEU A 561 11.63 1.67 -15.17
C LEU A 561 10.27 2.11 -14.61
N SER A 562 9.36 1.15 -14.46
CA SER A 562 8.09 1.33 -13.75
C SER A 562 8.32 1.58 -12.25
N GLU A 563 7.31 2.09 -11.53
CA GLU A 563 7.41 2.31 -10.09
C GLU A 563 7.73 1.01 -9.33
N ALA A 564 7.15 -0.12 -9.75
CA ALA A 564 7.41 -1.43 -9.15
C ALA A 564 8.86 -1.90 -9.38
N GLU A 565 9.38 -1.75 -10.59
CA GLU A 565 10.77 -2.07 -10.90
C GLU A 565 11.76 -1.16 -10.14
N MET A 566 11.46 0.14 -10.04
CA MET A 566 12.25 1.05 -9.22
C MET A 566 12.23 0.65 -7.74
N ALA A 567 11.06 0.29 -7.22
CA ALA A 567 10.91 -0.15 -5.84
C ALA A 567 11.72 -1.43 -5.57
N GLN A 568 11.77 -2.35 -6.53
CA GLN A 568 12.58 -3.56 -6.43
C GLN A 568 14.07 -3.26 -6.34
N VAL A 569 14.58 -2.36 -7.19
CA VAL A 569 15.99 -1.97 -7.17
C VAL A 569 16.32 -1.22 -5.87
N GLU A 570 15.43 -0.33 -5.41
CA GLU A 570 15.57 0.37 -4.13
C GLU A 570 15.57 -0.59 -2.94
N ALA A 571 14.66 -1.57 -2.89
CA ALA A 571 14.61 -2.58 -1.83
C ALA A 571 15.89 -3.43 -1.78
N TYR A 572 16.39 -3.84 -2.96
CA TYR A 572 17.67 -4.54 -3.07
C TYR A 572 18.82 -3.68 -2.50
N LEU A 573 18.94 -2.43 -2.94
CA LEU A 573 20.02 -1.53 -2.50
C LEU A 573 19.91 -1.20 -1.01
N MET A 574 18.72 -0.85 -0.51
CA MET A 574 18.53 -0.53 0.90
C MET A 574 18.87 -1.72 1.80
N ARG A 575 18.37 -2.91 1.47
CA ARG A 575 18.69 -4.12 2.25
C ARG A 575 20.18 -4.42 2.23
N LYS A 576 20.78 -4.48 1.03
CA LYS A 576 22.21 -4.80 0.89
C LYS A 576 23.07 -3.83 1.68
N TRP A 577 22.77 -2.53 1.58
CA TRP A 577 23.54 -1.47 2.21
C TRP A 577 23.06 -1.12 3.63
N GLN A 578 22.33 -2.04 4.28
CA GLN A 578 21.91 -1.97 5.69
C GLN A 578 21.09 -0.73 6.05
N ARG A 579 20.15 -0.37 5.18
CA ARG A 579 19.24 0.78 5.33
C ARG A 579 17.78 0.30 5.39
N PRO A 580 16.94 0.90 6.23
CA PRO A 580 15.51 0.61 6.25
C PRO A 580 14.89 0.86 4.87
N PHE A 581 14.00 -0.03 4.43
CA PHE A 581 13.19 0.21 3.24
C PHE A 581 11.99 1.10 3.60
N THR A 582 11.99 2.34 3.13
CA THR A 582 11.04 3.40 3.52
C THR A 582 10.35 4.01 2.30
N ARG A 583 10.06 3.22 1.27
CA ARG A 583 9.40 3.73 0.06
C ARG A 583 7.89 3.91 0.29
N ASP A 584 7.44 5.16 0.18
CA ASP A 584 6.03 5.50 0.11
C ASP A 584 5.49 5.13 -1.27
N ILE A 585 4.73 4.03 -1.33
CA ILE A 585 3.88 3.71 -2.48
C ILE A 585 2.44 3.73 -1.96
N PRO A 586 1.71 4.85 -2.06
CA PRO A 586 0.28 4.85 -1.75
C PRO A 586 -0.41 3.77 -2.60
N ALA A 587 -1.33 3.03 -1.99
CA ALA A 587 -2.21 2.12 -2.71
C ALA A 587 -3.58 2.79 -2.85
N THR A 588 -4.23 2.65 -4.01
CA THR A 588 -5.61 3.11 -4.17
C THR A 588 -6.52 1.95 -4.53
N VAL A 589 -7.70 1.89 -3.90
CA VAL A 589 -8.83 1.08 -4.34
C VAL A 589 -9.97 2.03 -4.74
N GLY A 590 -10.43 1.91 -6.00
CA GLY A 590 -11.43 2.81 -6.57
C GLY A 590 -12.79 2.73 -5.87
N HIS A 591 -13.28 1.53 -5.55
CA HIS A 591 -14.55 1.36 -4.84
C HIS A 591 -14.49 0.15 -3.93
N VAL A 592 -14.83 0.33 -2.66
CA VAL A 592 -15.03 -0.73 -1.66
C VAL A 592 -16.50 -0.74 -1.26
N THR A 593 -17.14 -1.90 -1.36
CA THR A 593 -18.49 -2.13 -0.84
C THR A 593 -18.40 -3.09 0.35
N VAL A 594 -19.02 -2.74 1.48
CA VAL A 594 -19.08 -3.60 2.67
C VAL A 594 -20.52 -4.08 2.83
N PRO A 595 -20.85 -5.31 2.39
CA PRO A 595 -22.21 -5.82 2.45
C PRO A 595 -22.69 -5.98 3.89
N ALA A 596 -23.99 -5.81 4.13
CA ALA A 596 -24.59 -6.20 5.40
C ALA A 596 -24.65 -7.73 5.48
N GLU A 597 -23.79 -8.34 6.30
CA GLU A 597 -23.90 -9.77 6.60
C GLU A 597 -24.46 -9.99 8.01
N GLY A 598 -25.18 -11.11 8.17
CA GLY A 598 -26.10 -11.41 9.29
C GLY A 598 -25.45 -11.50 10.68
N GLU A 599 -26.25 -11.74 11.71
CA GLU A 599 -25.79 -11.70 13.10
C GLU A 599 -25.03 -12.96 13.56
N PRO A 600 -23.84 -12.84 14.19
CA PRO A 600 -23.06 -11.61 14.37
C PRO A 600 -22.35 -11.20 13.07
N PRO A 601 -22.24 -9.90 12.75
CA PRO A 601 -21.72 -9.44 11.46
C PRO A 601 -20.29 -9.91 11.24
N LEU A 602 -20.07 -10.66 10.17
CA LEU A 602 -18.72 -10.95 9.67
C LEU A 602 -18.08 -9.63 9.22
N ALA A 603 -16.88 -9.33 9.74
CA ALA A 603 -16.20 -8.07 9.49
C ALA A 603 -15.27 -8.20 8.28
N GLY A 604 -15.54 -7.41 7.24
CA GLY A 604 -14.51 -7.11 6.24
C GLY A 604 -13.38 -6.32 6.89
N THR A 605 -12.12 -6.65 6.62
CA THR A 605 -10.95 -5.95 7.20
C THR A 605 -10.08 -5.31 6.12
N LEU A 606 -9.80 -4.01 6.24
CA LEU A 606 -8.71 -3.36 5.52
C LEU A 606 -7.47 -3.32 6.41
N GLN A 607 -6.42 -4.02 5.99
CA GLN A 607 -5.16 -4.09 6.72
C GLN A 607 -4.10 -3.24 6.00
N THR A 608 -3.61 -2.20 6.68
CA THR A 608 -2.61 -1.26 6.15
C THR A 608 -1.36 -1.28 7.05
N GLY A 609 -0.41 -2.15 6.72
CA GLY A 609 0.81 -2.38 7.49
C GLY A 609 1.86 -1.30 7.25
N VAL A 610 2.38 -1.23 6.02
CA VAL A 610 3.53 -0.38 5.65
C VAL A 610 3.16 0.66 4.59
N ARG A 611 2.16 0.37 3.76
CA ARG A 611 1.65 1.28 2.74
C ARG A 611 0.36 1.93 3.22
N ASP A 612 0.28 3.25 3.06
CA ASP A 612 -0.99 3.95 3.17
C ASP A 612 -1.95 3.44 2.07
N LEU A 613 -3.21 3.27 2.45
CA LEU A 613 -4.28 2.84 1.55
C LEU A 613 -5.31 3.95 1.41
N THR A 614 -5.64 4.27 0.18
CA THR A 614 -6.68 5.19 -0.19
C THR A 614 -7.88 4.43 -0.72
N VAL A 615 -9.07 4.70 -0.18
CA VAL A 615 -10.34 4.21 -0.70
C VAL A 615 -11.12 5.40 -1.27
N VAL A 616 -11.32 5.39 -2.59
CA VAL A 616 -11.96 6.52 -3.28
C VAL A 616 -13.46 6.55 -3.00
N ASN A 617 -14.14 5.42 -3.10
CA ASN A 617 -15.54 5.29 -2.75
C ASN A 617 -15.73 4.14 -1.76
N LEU A 618 -16.43 4.40 -0.66
CA LEU A 618 -16.83 3.44 0.36
C LEU A 618 -18.35 3.45 0.47
N SER A 619 -18.98 2.29 0.30
CA SER A 619 -20.43 2.13 0.42
C SER A 619 -20.83 0.83 1.10
N GLY A 620 -22.13 0.69 1.39
CA GLY A 620 -22.69 -0.48 2.04
C GLY A 620 -23.05 -0.21 3.50
N SER A 621 -23.31 -1.26 4.27
CA SER A 621 -23.87 -1.14 5.62
C SER A 621 -23.35 -2.19 6.61
N GLY A 622 -22.34 -2.97 6.22
CA GLY A 622 -21.71 -3.95 7.12
C GLY A 622 -20.69 -3.36 8.09
N LEU A 623 -19.98 -4.24 8.79
CA LEU A 623 -18.86 -3.91 9.68
C LEU A 623 -17.54 -3.96 8.89
N LEU A 624 -16.83 -2.84 8.89
CA LEU A 624 -15.49 -2.68 8.33
C LEU A 624 -14.50 -2.48 9.47
N ALA A 625 -13.48 -3.33 9.55
CA ALA A 625 -12.36 -3.15 10.47
C ALA A 625 -11.16 -2.53 9.74
N LYS A 626 -10.46 -1.61 10.40
CA LYS A 626 -9.17 -1.06 9.97
C LYS A 626 -8.08 -1.52 10.95
N THR A 627 -7.07 -2.23 10.44
CA THR A 627 -5.90 -2.71 11.21
C THR A 627 -4.59 -2.27 10.57
N GLY A 628 -3.46 -2.47 11.24
CA GLY A 628 -2.14 -2.08 10.77
C GLY A 628 -1.79 -0.60 11.01
N ALA A 629 -0.49 -0.31 11.02
CA ALA A 629 0.04 0.98 11.45
C ALA A 629 -0.11 2.11 10.42
N ALA A 630 -0.08 1.79 9.12
CA ALA A 630 -0.19 2.78 8.04
C ALA A 630 -1.59 3.41 7.98
N ALA A 631 -1.70 4.56 7.32
CA ALA A 631 -2.95 5.31 7.24
C ALA A 631 -3.96 4.69 6.27
N LEU A 632 -5.24 4.81 6.59
CA LEU A 632 -6.35 4.60 5.66
C LEU A 632 -7.01 5.96 5.36
N SER A 633 -6.92 6.42 4.12
CA SER A 633 -7.58 7.65 3.66
C SER A 633 -8.91 7.32 2.98
N LEU A 634 -10.00 7.92 3.43
CA LEU A 634 -11.34 7.74 2.85
C LEU A 634 -11.80 9.02 2.16
N PHE A 635 -12.21 8.92 0.90
CA PHE A 635 -12.67 10.08 0.12
C PHE A 635 -14.21 10.22 0.08
N GLN A 636 -14.91 9.33 -0.64
CA GLN A 636 -16.38 9.31 -0.70
C GLN A 636 -16.93 8.21 0.21
N PHE A 637 -17.26 8.56 1.45
CA PHE A 637 -17.80 7.62 2.45
C PHE A 637 -19.26 7.93 2.82
N GLN A 638 -19.89 8.89 2.15
CA GLN A 638 -21.25 9.34 2.50
C GLN A 638 -22.31 8.26 2.21
N ASP A 639 -22.04 7.40 1.24
CA ASP A 639 -22.87 6.24 0.88
C ASP A 639 -22.64 5.01 1.79
N PHE A 640 -21.72 5.11 2.76
CA PHE A 640 -21.51 4.08 3.76
C PHE A 640 -22.40 4.35 4.98
N ALA A 641 -23.34 3.44 5.22
CA ALA A 641 -24.26 3.45 6.34
C ALA A 641 -23.92 2.34 7.36
N GLY A 642 -22.68 1.85 7.33
CA GLY A 642 -22.21 0.76 8.18
C GLY A 642 -21.34 1.24 9.35
N TRP A 643 -20.60 0.31 9.93
CA TRP A 643 -19.72 0.54 11.06
C TRP A 643 -18.26 0.46 10.63
N LEU A 644 -17.45 1.48 10.89
CA LEU A 644 -15.99 1.41 10.78
C LEU A 644 -15.36 1.33 12.17
N ASP A 645 -14.74 0.20 12.47
CA ASP A 645 -13.96 -0.02 13.69
C ASP A 645 -12.47 0.15 13.39
N VAL A 646 -11.87 1.22 13.90
CA VAL A 646 -10.44 1.52 13.74
C VAL A 646 -9.70 0.89 14.91
N ILE A 647 -9.08 -0.25 14.63
CA ILE A 647 -8.39 -1.07 15.64
C ILE A 647 -6.95 -0.60 15.82
N GLU A 648 -6.28 -0.26 14.72
CA GLU A 648 -4.89 0.21 14.72
C GLU A 648 -4.64 1.31 13.69
N GLY A 649 -3.69 2.18 14.02
CA GLY A 649 -3.19 3.22 13.13
C GLY A 649 -4.13 4.42 13.03
N ARG A 650 -4.12 5.03 11.84
CA ARG A 650 -4.80 6.29 11.53
C ARG A 650 -5.84 6.10 10.43
N VAL A 651 -6.98 6.78 10.56
CA VAL A 651 -7.91 7.03 9.46
C VAL A 651 -7.93 8.52 9.16
N ALA A 652 -7.82 8.87 7.89
CA ALA A 652 -7.96 10.24 7.43
C ALA A 652 -9.25 10.37 6.63
N LEU A 653 -10.15 11.26 7.08
CA LEU A 653 -11.25 11.76 6.26
C LEU A 653 -10.72 13.00 5.53
N ASP A 654 -9.69 12.78 4.72
CA ASP A 654 -9.17 13.81 3.84
C ASP A 654 -10.18 13.93 2.70
N GLY A 655 -11.26 14.68 2.93
CA GLY A 655 -12.20 15.04 1.90
C GLY A 655 -11.40 15.54 0.70
N SER A 656 -11.42 14.78 -0.39
CA SER A 656 -10.57 14.91 -1.58
C SER A 656 -9.57 16.08 -1.53
N ALA A 657 -8.37 15.85 -1.02
CA ALA A 657 -7.36 16.89 -1.01
C ALA A 657 -6.91 17.18 -2.45
N LYS A 658 -6.68 18.45 -2.75
CA LYS A 658 -5.98 18.81 -3.98
C LYS A 658 -4.59 18.21 -3.94
N VAL A 659 -4.16 17.66 -5.06
CA VAL A 659 -2.74 17.47 -5.33
C VAL A 659 -2.06 18.83 -5.16
N ALA A 660 -1.27 19.00 -4.09
CA ALA A 660 -0.68 20.29 -3.76
C ALA A 660 0.61 20.57 -4.56
N ARG A 661 1.30 19.50 -4.97
CA ARG A 661 2.51 19.59 -5.79
C ARG A 661 2.17 20.22 -7.15
N ASN A 662 3.02 21.13 -7.62
CA ASN A 662 2.96 21.67 -8.98
C ASN A 662 1.61 22.35 -9.33
N LEU A 663 0.84 22.76 -8.31
CA LEU A 663 -0.36 23.58 -8.48
C LEU A 663 0.08 25.01 -8.78
N ALA A 664 -0.07 25.44 -10.02
CA ALA A 664 0.41 26.75 -10.49
C ALA A 664 -0.61 27.86 -10.20
N PHE A 665 -1.90 27.59 -10.35
CA PHE A 665 -2.97 28.55 -10.04
C PHE A 665 -4.22 27.87 -9.51
N TRP A 666 -4.82 28.45 -8.47
CA TRP A 666 -6.09 28.00 -7.89
C TRP A 666 -7.05 29.17 -7.69
N ALA A 667 -8.16 29.17 -8.42
CA ALA A 667 -9.25 30.14 -8.28
C ALA A 667 -10.52 29.46 -7.76
N ASP A 668 -11.13 29.98 -6.69
CA ASP A 668 -12.34 29.44 -6.07
C ASP A 668 -13.35 30.54 -5.69
N ALA A 669 -14.51 30.52 -6.34
CA ALA A 669 -15.54 31.54 -6.21
C ALA A 669 -16.23 31.48 -4.84
N SER A 670 -16.27 30.31 -4.21
CA SER A 670 -16.86 30.13 -2.88
C SER A 670 -16.01 30.72 -1.76
N ARG A 671 -14.73 31.02 -2.03
CA ARG A 671 -13.81 31.64 -1.08
C ARG A 671 -13.87 33.17 -1.22
N ALA A 672 -14.78 33.80 -0.50
CA ALA A 672 -14.99 35.25 -0.54
C ALA A 672 -13.70 36.08 -0.35
N ALA A 673 -12.77 35.61 0.48
CA ALA A 673 -11.48 36.26 0.72
C ALA A 673 -10.55 36.29 -0.51
N SER A 674 -10.79 35.45 -1.54
CA SER A 674 -10.03 35.46 -2.80
C SER A 674 -10.57 36.48 -3.81
N LEU A 675 -11.80 36.94 -3.64
CA LEU A 675 -12.46 37.85 -4.57
C LEU A 675 -12.17 39.31 -4.21
N VAL A 676 -11.94 40.13 -5.23
CA VAL A 676 -11.78 41.58 -5.11
C VAL A 676 -13.02 42.23 -5.70
N LEU A 677 -13.88 42.78 -4.84
CA LEU A 677 -15.12 43.43 -5.26
C LEU A 677 -14.89 44.89 -5.64
N GLN A 678 -15.68 45.38 -6.61
CA GLN A 678 -15.70 46.78 -6.96
C GLN A 678 -16.32 47.61 -5.82
N PRO A 679 -15.65 48.65 -5.30
CA PRO A 679 -16.21 49.50 -4.27
C PRO A 679 -17.54 50.13 -4.71
N GLY A 680 -18.57 50.01 -3.87
CA GLY A 680 -19.88 50.60 -4.11
C GLY A 680 -20.78 49.86 -5.13
N VAL A 681 -20.32 48.75 -5.71
CA VAL A 681 -21.12 47.94 -6.64
C VAL A 681 -21.16 46.48 -6.15
N PRO A 682 -22.22 46.08 -5.42
CA PRO A 682 -22.31 44.73 -4.84
C PRO A 682 -22.14 43.63 -5.90
N ASN A 683 -21.47 42.54 -5.52
CA ASN A 683 -21.25 41.35 -6.35
C ASN A 683 -20.45 41.57 -7.64
N THR A 684 -20.00 42.78 -7.95
CA THR A 684 -19.16 43.03 -9.11
C THR A 684 -17.71 42.70 -8.79
N VAL A 685 -17.12 41.71 -9.47
CA VAL A 685 -15.76 41.21 -9.19
C VAL A 685 -14.76 41.83 -10.16
N ILE A 686 -13.78 42.58 -9.64
CA ILE A 686 -12.70 43.22 -10.42
C ILE A 686 -11.37 42.48 -10.29
N GLY A 687 -11.31 41.44 -9.47
CA GLY A 687 -10.13 40.58 -9.36
C GLY A 687 -10.42 39.28 -8.61
N TRP A 688 -9.60 38.28 -8.88
CA TRP A 688 -9.69 36.94 -8.30
C TRP A 688 -8.28 36.46 -8.01
N ARG A 689 -7.90 36.52 -6.72
CA ARG A 689 -6.59 36.08 -6.23
C ARG A 689 -6.52 34.56 -6.20
N ASP A 690 -5.29 34.04 -6.22
CA ASP A 690 -5.07 32.64 -5.91
C ASP A 690 -5.61 32.36 -4.50
N ALA A 691 -6.38 31.30 -4.35
CA ALA A 691 -7.00 30.97 -3.07
C ALA A 691 -5.97 30.56 -1.99
N ARG A 692 -4.69 30.34 -2.35
CA ARG A 692 -3.60 30.14 -1.38
C ARG A 692 -3.08 31.44 -0.76
N ASP A 693 -3.39 32.60 -1.33
CA ASP A 693 -2.96 33.87 -0.76
C ASP A 693 -3.62 34.09 0.61
N ALA A 694 -2.80 34.13 1.67
CA ALA A 694 -3.23 34.42 3.03
C ALA A 694 -3.13 35.91 3.39
N ASP A 695 -2.29 36.67 2.66
CA ASP A 695 -2.08 38.11 2.87
C ASP A 695 -2.45 38.90 1.59
N PRO A 696 -3.46 39.78 1.62
CA PRO A 696 -3.83 40.62 0.49
C PRO A 696 -2.72 41.57 -0.01
N ALA A 697 -1.67 41.82 0.78
CA ALA A 697 -0.59 42.76 0.48
C ALA A 697 0.65 42.12 -0.17
N ALA A 698 0.78 40.79 -0.16
CA ALA A 698 1.94 40.05 -0.68
C ALA A 698 1.51 38.94 -1.64
N THR A 699 1.19 39.28 -2.88
CA THR A 699 0.84 38.30 -3.92
C THR A 699 2.09 37.56 -4.43
N ASN A 700 2.26 36.31 -4.01
CA ASN A 700 3.33 35.42 -4.49
C ASN A 700 2.86 34.45 -5.60
N TYR A 701 1.57 34.44 -5.91
CA TYR A 701 0.95 33.56 -6.89
C TYR A 701 0.33 34.34 -8.07
N PRO A 702 0.06 33.66 -9.21
CA PRO A 702 -0.74 34.24 -10.28
C PRO A 702 -2.11 34.72 -9.75
N TYR A 703 -2.63 35.79 -10.31
CA TYR A 703 -3.94 36.32 -9.94
C TYR A 703 -4.64 36.90 -11.16
N ALA A 704 -5.97 36.88 -11.16
CA ALA A 704 -6.77 37.47 -12.21
C ALA A 704 -7.27 38.87 -11.82
N PHE A 705 -7.34 39.79 -12.77
CA PHE A 705 -7.73 41.18 -12.58
C PHE A 705 -8.48 41.73 -13.79
N LEU A 706 -9.34 42.70 -13.56
CA LEU A 706 -10.00 43.45 -14.61
C LEU A 706 -8.96 44.36 -15.28
N ASN A 707 -8.72 44.17 -16.58
CA ASN A 707 -7.84 45.02 -17.37
C ASN A 707 -8.69 46.00 -18.23
N PRO A 708 -8.79 47.28 -17.86
CA PRO A 708 -9.62 48.25 -18.57
C PRO A 708 -9.02 48.76 -19.88
N GLN A 709 -7.76 48.44 -20.21
CA GLN A 709 -6.99 49.08 -21.28
C GLN A 709 -6.82 48.24 -22.56
N VAL A 710 -7.78 47.39 -22.93
CA VAL A 710 -7.69 46.62 -24.19
C VAL A 710 -8.31 47.40 -25.34
N PRO A 711 -7.53 47.88 -26.34
CA PRO A 711 -8.06 48.56 -27.51
C PRO A 711 -8.84 47.58 -28.40
N ASN A 712 -9.98 48.01 -28.94
CA ASN A 712 -10.69 47.33 -30.04
C ASN A 712 -10.63 48.24 -31.27
N ASP A 713 -9.92 47.82 -32.31
CA ASP A 713 -9.63 48.66 -33.47
C ASP A 713 -10.75 48.66 -34.53
N LYS A 714 -11.89 48.00 -34.26
CA LYS A 714 -12.93 47.73 -35.28
C LYS A 714 -14.26 48.46 -35.13
N GLU A 715 -14.60 49.08 -34.00
CA GLU A 715 -15.85 49.86 -33.87
C GLU A 715 -15.66 51.23 -33.21
N PRO A 716 -16.42 52.28 -33.62
CA PRO A 716 -16.36 53.62 -33.01
C PRO A 716 -16.80 53.65 -31.54
N ASP A 717 -17.55 52.64 -31.10
CA ASP A 717 -18.05 52.50 -29.73
C ASP A 717 -17.10 51.58 -28.93
N TYR A 718 -16.08 52.19 -28.33
CA TYR A 718 -15.16 51.53 -27.40
C TYR A 718 -15.93 50.75 -26.33
N ARG A 719 -15.74 49.42 -26.27
CA ARG A 719 -16.26 48.59 -25.17
C ARG A 719 -15.12 48.25 -24.22
N THR A 720 -15.17 48.78 -23.00
CA THR A 720 -14.25 48.40 -21.92
C THR A 720 -14.56 46.99 -21.43
N ALA A 721 -13.54 46.26 -20.98
CA ALA A 721 -13.73 45.00 -20.28
C ALA A 721 -14.72 45.19 -19.12
N LEU A 722 -15.71 44.32 -19.02
CA LEU A 722 -16.70 44.34 -17.96
C LEU A 722 -16.32 43.31 -16.88
N PRO A 723 -16.51 43.64 -15.59
CA PRO A 723 -16.30 42.67 -14.53
C PRO A 723 -17.37 41.56 -14.55
N PRO A 724 -17.01 40.30 -14.24
CA PRO A 724 -18.00 39.26 -13.95
C PRO A 724 -18.81 39.57 -12.67
N VAL A 725 -19.95 38.91 -12.55
CA VAL A 725 -20.88 39.08 -11.41
C VAL A 725 -20.85 37.82 -10.53
N LEU A 726 -20.70 38.01 -9.22
CA LEU A 726 -20.77 36.95 -8.23
C LEU A 726 -22.23 36.56 -7.96
N GLU A 727 -22.53 35.28 -8.13
CA GLU A 727 -23.81 34.69 -7.74
C GLU A 727 -23.62 33.86 -6.46
N PRO A 728 -24.00 34.35 -5.27
CA PRO A 728 -23.54 33.82 -3.98
C PRO A 728 -24.04 32.41 -3.62
N ALA A 729 -25.04 31.87 -4.31
CA ALA A 729 -25.64 30.56 -4.02
C ALA A 729 -26.02 29.77 -5.29
N ALA A 730 -25.34 30.00 -6.41
CA ALA A 730 -25.72 29.48 -7.72
C ALA A 730 -25.50 27.97 -7.93
N LEU A 731 -24.57 27.34 -7.18
CA LEU A 731 -24.31 25.91 -7.29
C LEU A 731 -24.33 25.26 -5.91
N ASN A 732 -25.41 24.54 -5.61
CA ASN A 732 -25.61 23.85 -4.33
C ASN A 732 -25.35 24.75 -3.11
N GLY A 733 -25.85 25.98 -3.14
CA GLY A 733 -25.71 26.95 -2.05
C GLY A 733 -24.36 27.69 -2.00
N ARG A 734 -23.44 27.41 -2.94
CA ARG A 734 -22.12 28.04 -3.02
C ARG A 734 -22.04 29.08 -4.13
N ALA A 735 -21.10 30.02 -3.98
CA ALA A 735 -20.93 31.14 -4.88
C ALA A 735 -20.23 30.75 -6.21
N VAL A 736 -20.65 31.35 -7.32
CA VAL A 736 -20.10 31.14 -8.67
C VAL A 736 -19.91 32.50 -9.37
N LEU A 737 -18.89 32.66 -10.21
CA LEU A 737 -18.73 33.84 -11.05
C LEU A 737 -19.44 33.65 -12.39
N ASP A 738 -20.38 34.54 -12.70
CA ASP A 738 -21.04 34.64 -14.01
C ASP A 738 -20.29 35.63 -14.90
N PHE A 739 -19.77 35.14 -16.03
CA PHE A 739 -19.14 35.94 -17.09
C PHE A 739 -20.14 36.34 -18.19
N GLY A 740 -21.43 36.25 -17.89
CA GLY A 740 -22.51 36.76 -18.72
C GLY A 740 -22.68 35.97 -20.00
N ALA A 741 -23.48 36.52 -20.91
CA ALA A 741 -23.70 35.94 -22.24
C ALA A 741 -22.44 35.99 -23.11
N TRP A 742 -22.37 35.14 -24.13
CA TRP A 742 -21.35 35.24 -25.18
C TRP A 742 -21.31 36.67 -25.76
N ARG A 743 -20.10 37.24 -25.91
CA ARG A 743 -19.84 38.63 -26.33
C ARG A 743 -20.32 39.70 -25.35
N SER A 744 -20.53 39.36 -24.08
CA SER A 744 -20.86 40.34 -23.02
C SER A 744 -19.75 41.37 -22.80
N GLY A 745 -18.50 41.06 -23.15
CA GLY A 745 -17.34 41.84 -22.75
C GLY A 745 -16.87 41.51 -21.34
N GLN A 746 -17.47 40.52 -20.65
CA GLN A 746 -17.09 40.13 -19.30
C GLN A 746 -15.97 39.08 -19.30
N TRP A 747 -14.80 39.44 -18.77
CA TRP A 747 -13.62 38.59 -18.70
C TRP A 747 -12.61 39.14 -17.69
N LEU A 748 -11.61 38.34 -17.31
CA LEU A 748 -10.50 38.78 -16.45
C LEU A 748 -9.15 38.44 -17.11
N GLN A 749 -8.18 39.34 -16.98
CA GLN A 749 -6.77 39.10 -17.32
C GLN A 749 -6.14 38.27 -16.20
N LEU A 750 -5.43 37.20 -16.54
CA LEU A 750 -4.64 36.40 -15.60
C LEU A 750 -3.15 36.73 -15.77
N THR A 751 -2.42 36.84 -14.67
CA THR A 751 -0.95 36.87 -14.70
C THR A 751 -0.45 35.56 -15.33
N PRO A 752 0.42 35.59 -16.37
CA PRO A 752 0.72 34.41 -17.17
C PRO A 752 1.16 33.19 -16.34
N VAL A 753 0.42 32.10 -16.47
CA VAL A 753 0.80 30.79 -15.94
C VAL A 753 1.54 30.03 -17.04
N ALA A 754 2.84 29.84 -16.85
CA ALA A 754 3.70 29.15 -17.80
C ALA A 754 3.64 27.62 -17.62
N ASN A 755 3.84 26.89 -18.72
CA ASN A 755 3.93 25.43 -18.73
C ASN A 755 2.71 24.73 -18.09
N ALA A 756 1.49 25.22 -18.28
CA ALA A 756 0.29 24.52 -17.83
C ALA A 756 0.18 23.16 -18.56
N ARG A 757 0.05 22.07 -17.78
CA ARG A 757 0.05 20.68 -18.25
C ARG A 757 -1.20 19.89 -17.88
N THR A 758 -1.84 20.23 -16.76
CA THR A 758 -3.13 19.63 -16.36
C THR A 758 -4.06 20.71 -15.84
N LEU A 759 -5.30 20.77 -16.35
CA LEU A 759 -6.26 21.81 -16.03
C LEU A 759 -7.59 21.19 -15.61
N PHE A 760 -8.27 21.82 -14.64
CA PHE A 760 -9.61 21.42 -14.18
C PHE A 760 -10.54 22.62 -14.07
N TRP A 761 -11.80 22.44 -14.45
CA TRP A 761 -12.85 23.45 -14.37
C TRP A 761 -14.09 22.88 -13.70
N VAL A 762 -14.72 23.65 -12.82
CA VAL A 762 -16.14 23.49 -12.48
C VAL A 762 -16.91 24.55 -13.22
N LEU A 763 -17.47 24.15 -14.35
CA LEU A 763 -17.98 25.04 -15.39
C LEU A 763 -19.50 24.90 -15.54
N GLY A 764 -20.21 26.03 -15.52
CA GLY A 764 -21.59 26.14 -15.95
C GLY A 764 -21.69 26.57 -17.41
N SER A 765 -22.40 25.79 -18.22
CA SER A 765 -22.58 26.00 -19.66
C SER A 765 -23.97 26.55 -20.04
N GLN A 766 -24.73 27.05 -19.07
CA GLN A 766 -26.08 27.61 -19.26
C GLN A 766 -26.11 28.80 -20.23
N GLN A 767 -25.03 29.59 -20.28
CA GLN A 767 -24.85 30.73 -21.19
C GLN A 767 -24.09 30.36 -22.47
N GLY A 768 -24.00 29.06 -22.78
CA GLY A 768 -23.32 28.52 -23.94
C GLY A 768 -21.96 27.89 -23.64
N GLY A 769 -21.41 28.01 -22.43
CA GLY A 769 -20.10 27.46 -22.03
C GLY A 769 -18.89 28.28 -22.47
N GLY A 770 -19.10 29.35 -23.24
CA GLY A 770 -18.07 30.35 -23.59
C GLY A 770 -16.78 29.78 -24.17
N LEU A 771 -15.69 30.50 -23.93
CA LEU A 771 -14.31 30.08 -24.19
C LEU A 771 -13.65 29.76 -22.84
N LEU A 772 -13.36 28.49 -22.56
CA LEU A 772 -12.98 28.00 -21.24
C LEU A 772 -11.83 28.81 -20.62
N ILE A 773 -10.76 29.06 -21.38
CA ILE A 773 -9.60 29.84 -20.96
C ILE A 773 -8.86 30.40 -22.20
N GLY A 774 -8.10 31.48 -22.02
CA GLY A 774 -7.36 32.14 -23.08
C GLY A 774 -5.85 32.17 -22.83
N GLY A 775 -5.09 32.10 -23.91
CA GLY A 775 -3.67 32.44 -23.94
C GLY A 775 -3.40 33.47 -25.03
N SER A 776 -2.49 34.42 -24.81
CA SER A 776 -1.98 35.30 -25.87
C SER A 776 -1.18 34.56 -26.95
N THR A 777 -0.74 33.34 -26.64
CA THR A 777 0.12 32.51 -27.51
C THR A 777 -0.49 31.17 -27.90
N HIS A 778 -1.55 30.72 -27.22
CA HIS A 778 -2.19 29.42 -27.43
C HIS A 778 -3.72 29.57 -27.50
N ASN A 779 -4.35 28.91 -28.47
CA ASN A 779 -5.80 29.01 -28.70
C ASN A 779 -6.54 27.88 -27.99
N LEU A 780 -7.38 28.19 -27.01
CA LEU A 780 -8.19 27.19 -26.28
C LEU A 780 -9.67 27.47 -26.51
N ILE A 781 -10.11 27.21 -27.74
CA ILE A 781 -11.46 27.58 -28.20
C ILE A 781 -12.36 26.35 -28.40
N ARG A 782 -13.67 26.55 -28.30
CA ARG A 782 -14.68 25.50 -28.51
C ARG A 782 -14.99 25.28 -30.00
N GLY A 783 -15.35 24.06 -30.38
CA GLY A 783 -15.51 23.63 -31.77
C GLY A 783 -16.96 23.65 -32.29
N PRO A 784 -17.21 23.83 -33.59
CA PRO A 784 -18.53 23.57 -34.18
C PRO A 784 -18.90 22.09 -34.05
N VAL A 785 -20.18 21.77 -34.17
CA VAL A 785 -20.65 20.38 -34.29
C VAL A 785 -20.01 19.73 -35.52
N PRO A 786 -19.54 18.47 -35.46
CA PRO A 786 -18.95 17.78 -36.61
C PRO A 786 -19.84 17.87 -37.85
N GLY A 787 -19.28 18.33 -38.98
CA GLY A 787 -20.00 18.51 -40.25
C GLY A 787 -20.64 19.89 -40.47
N MET A 788 -20.62 20.80 -39.49
CA MET A 788 -20.99 22.21 -39.71
C MET A 788 -19.78 23.08 -40.12
N ALA A 789 -20.04 24.16 -40.85
CA ALA A 789 -19.01 25.14 -41.22
C ALA A 789 -18.36 25.77 -39.97
N ALA A 790 -17.10 26.21 -40.12
CA ALA A 790 -16.29 26.72 -39.01
C ALA A 790 -16.98 27.91 -38.31
N LEU A 791 -17.16 27.80 -36.98
CA LEU A 791 -17.65 28.81 -36.04
C LEU A 791 -18.29 30.03 -36.73
N GLU A 792 -19.60 29.97 -36.98
CA GLU A 792 -20.34 31.22 -37.18
C GLU A 792 -20.14 32.02 -35.88
N GLU A 793 -19.33 33.08 -35.98
CA GLU A 793 -18.76 33.83 -34.86
C GLU A 793 -19.82 34.33 -33.86
N HIS A 794 -21.09 34.30 -34.26
CA HIS A 794 -22.26 34.82 -33.59
C HIS A 794 -22.93 33.85 -32.59
N VAL A 795 -22.63 32.54 -32.58
CA VAL A 795 -23.35 31.60 -31.69
C VAL A 795 -22.43 30.52 -31.08
N VAL A 796 -22.10 30.66 -29.80
CA VAL A 796 -21.47 29.63 -28.97
C VAL A 796 -22.55 29.05 -28.04
N THR A 797 -22.91 27.78 -28.19
CA THR A 797 -23.91 27.07 -27.39
C THR A 797 -23.30 25.86 -26.68
N HIS A 798 -23.94 25.32 -25.65
CA HIS A 798 -23.41 24.13 -24.97
C HIS A 798 -23.19 22.92 -25.91
N THR A 799 -23.91 22.83 -27.04
CA THR A 799 -23.77 21.75 -28.04
C THR A 799 -22.50 21.82 -28.88
N ASN A 800 -21.74 22.91 -28.81
CA ASN A 800 -20.41 22.99 -29.41
C ASN A 800 -19.42 22.06 -28.67
N MET A 801 -18.47 21.52 -29.42
CA MET A 801 -17.46 20.60 -28.91
C MET A 801 -16.54 21.33 -27.93
N ILE A 802 -16.05 20.63 -26.90
CA ILE A 802 -15.15 21.19 -25.88
C ILE A 802 -13.94 21.85 -26.55
N TRP A 803 -13.35 21.21 -27.56
CA TRP A 803 -12.23 21.75 -28.33
C TRP A 803 -12.51 21.84 -29.82
N ASN A 804 -11.97 22.87 -30.47
CA ASN A 804 -12.02 23.02 -31.92
C ASN A 804 -10.88 22.24 -32.60
N ALA A 805 -11.23 21.25 -33.43
CA ALA A 805 -10.25 20.43 -34.13
C ALA A 805 -9.28 21.24 -35.04
N ALA A 806 -9.78 22.31 -35.68
CA ALA A 806 -8.97 23.11 -36.59
C ALA A 806 -8.12 24.15 -35.86
N TRP A 807 -8.71 24.83 -34.87
CA TRP A 807 -8.17 26.09 -34.35
C TRP A 807 -7.67 26.03 -32.91
N SER A 808 -8.05 25.02 -32.13
CA SER A 808 -7.45 24.82 -30.82
C SER A 808 -5.99 24.39 -30.96
N ASP A 809 -5.21 24.75 -29.94
CA ASP A 809 -3.79 24.44 -29.86
C ASP A 809 -3.55 22.93 -29.92
N ALA A 810 -2.48 22.53 -30.61
CA ALA A 810 -2.08 21.15 -30.74
C ALA A 810 -1.89 20.46 -29.39
N ALA A 811 -1.40 21.18 -28.37
CA ALA A 811 -1.21 20.64 -27.03
C ALA A 811 -2.52 20.19 -26.37
N VAL A 812 -3.65 20.80 -26.71
CA VAL A 812 -4.97 20.47 -26.14
C VAL A 812 -5.69 19.43 -26.98
N LYS A 813 -5.78 19.63 -28.30
CA LYS A 813 -6.51 18.70 -29.19
C LYS A 813 -5.78 17.37 -29.43
N ASN A 814 -4.48 17.30 -29.15
CA ASN A 814 -3.74 16.03 -29.10
C ASN A 814 -3.60 15.51 -27.66
N GLY A 815 -4.14 16.24 -26.68
CA GLY A 815 -4.20 15.83 -25.29
C GLY A 815 -5.42 14.94 -24.99
N GLU A 816 -5.65 14.71 -23.71
CA GLU A 816 -6.79 13.93 -23.22
C GLU A 816 -7.71 14.81 -22.38
N THR A 817 -9.01 14.75 -22.65
CA THR A 817 -10.05 15.53 -21.98
C THR A 817 -11.02 14.61 -21.28
N PHE A 818 -11.47 15.02 -20.10
CA PHE A 818 -12.42 14.29 -19.28
C PHE A 818 -13.61 15.20 -18.96
N THR A 819 -14.79 14.58 -18.87
CA THR A 819 -16.01 15.23 -18.39
C THR A 819 -16.57 14.39 -17.26
N ASN A 820 -16.70 14.96 -16.07
CA ASN A 820 -17.20 14.30 -14.86
C ASN A 820 -16.50 12.94 -14.60
N GLY A 821 -15.17 12.89 -14.76
CA GLY A 821 -14.39 11.66 -14.56
C GLY A 821 -14.37 10.68 -15.74
N VAL A 822 -15.04 10.99 -16.85
CA VAL A 822 -15.09 10.11 -18.04
C VAL A 822 -14.25 10.70 -19.16
N SER A 823 -13.27 9.94 -19.66
CA SER A 823 -12.46 10.34 -20.82
C SER A 823 -13.36 10.49 -22.04
N VAL A 824 -13.26 11.65 -22.69
CA VAL A 824 -13.93 11.99 -23.95
C VAL A 824 -12.90 12.13 -25.08
N GLY A 825 -11.74 11.50 -24.92
CA GLY A 825 -10.63 11.56 -25.86
C GLY A 825 -10.10 12.98 -26.04
N ALA A 826 -9.89 13.39 -27.29
CA ALA A 826 -9.38 14.71 -27.65
C ALA A 826 -10.36 15.86 -27.38
N GLY A 827 -11.60 15.61 -26.94
CA GLY A 827 -12.64 16.63 -26.70
C GLY A 827 -13.13 17.36 -27.95
N THR A 828 -12.72 16.93 -29.15
CA THR A 828 -13.12 17.51 -30.44
C THR A 828 -14.46 16.98 -30.97
N GLU A 829 -15.03 15.96 -30.31
CA GLU A 829 -16.30 15.32 -30.68
C GLU A 829 -17.29 15.26 -29.49
N ALA A 830 -16.93 15.85 -28.35
CA ALA A 830 -17.74 15.84 -27.13
C ALA A 830 -18.26 17.25 -26.80
N PRO A 831 -19.59 17.46 -26.69
CA PRO A 831 -20.20 18.73 -26.27
C PRO A 831 -20.30 18.87 -24.75
N LEU A 832 -20.71 20.07 -24.30
CA LEU A 832 -21.15 20.33 -22.92
C LEU A 832 -22.66 20.05 -22.77
N ASN A 833 -23.12 19.85 -21.53
CA ASN A 833 -24.50 19.40 -21.25
C ASN A 833 -25.53 20.52 -21.01
N GLY A 834 -25.11 21.80 -21.00
CA GLY A 834 -25.99 22.94 -20.71
C GLY A 834 -26.15 23.25 -19.22
N GLY A 835 -25.57 22.45 -18.32
CA GLY A 835 -25.54 22.64 -16.87
C GLY A 835 -24.11 22.80 -16.34
N TYR A 836 -23.92 22.48 -15.05
CA TYR A 836 -22.61 22.45 -14.40
C TYR A 836 -21.92 21.10 -14.59
N GLN A 837 -20.63 21.11 -14.93
CA GLN A 837 -19.79 19.92 -15.13
C GLN A 837 -18.39 20.15 -14.58
N VAL A 838 -17.74 19.06 -14.16
CA VAL A 838 -16.29 19.02 -13.98
C VAL A 838 -15.67 18.69 -15.33
N ILE A 839 -14.83 19.57 -15.85
CA ILE A 839 -14.03 19.33 -17.06
C ILE A 839 -12.58 19.20 -16.61
N ALA A 840 -11.84 18.24 -17.16
CA ALA A 840 -10.40 18.13 -16.96
C ALA A 840 -9.68 17.94 -18.29
N THR A 841 -8.43 18.41 -18.38
CA THR A 841 -7.61 18.23 -19.58
C THR A 841 -6.15 18.04 -19.24
N ARG A 842 -5.56 16.99 -19.77
CA ARG A 842 -4.12 16.72 -19.79
C ARG A 842 -3.56 17.13 -21.14
N THR A 843 -2.60 18.04 -21.16
CA THR A 843 -2.06 18.57 -22.41
C THR A 843 -0.83 17.78 -22.87
N ALA A 844 -0.67 17.64 -24.19
CA ALA A 844 0.47 16.98 -24.80
C ALA A 844 1.77 17.80 -24.68
N ALA A 845 1.67 19.12 -24.49
CA ALA A 845 2.79 20.04 -24.28
C ALA A 845 2.39 21.20 -23.35
N GLY A 846 3.37 21.91 -22.80
CA GLY A 846 3.14 23.05 -21.90
C GLY A 846 2.44 24.22 -22.60
N LEU A 847 1.42 24.77 -21.95
CA LEU A 847 0.68 25.95 -22.41
C LEU A 847 1.04 27.19 -21.60
N THR A 848 0.88 28.36 -22.21
CA THR A 848 0.85 29.64 -21.48
C THR A 848 -0.58 30.14 -21.40
N ILE A 849 -1.06 30.37 -20.18
CA ILE A 849 -2.43 30.77 -19.88
C ILE A 849 -2.43 32.16 -19.25
N ASP A 850 -3.20 33.10 -19.82
CA ASP A 850 -3.23 34.49 -19.36
C ASP A 850 -4.61 35.16 -19.44
N GLY A 851 -5.68 34.45 -19.82
CA GLY A 851 -7.04 35.01 -19.86
C GLY A 851 -8.09 34.07 -19.29
N LEU A 852 -9.05 34.62 -18.53
CA LEU A 852 -10.25 33.90 -18.09
C LEU A 852 -11.46 34.41 -18.87
N ALA A 853 -12.23 33.49 -19.46
CA ALA A 853 -13.42 33.80 -20.27
C ALA A 853 -13.18 34.72 -21.47
N LYS A 854 -12.00 34.61 -22.10
CA LYS A 854 -11.61 35.41 -23.27
C LYS A 854 -10.62 34.64 -24.14
N GLU A 855 -10.53 34.98 -25.43
CA GLU A 855 -9.40 34.65 -26.29
C GLU A 855 -8.53 35.89 -26.59
N MET A 856 -7.20 35.71 -26.68
CA MET A 856 -6.21 36.80 -26.81
C MET A 856 -5.43 36.79 -28.13
N ARG A 857 -5.92 36.11 -29.17
CA ARG A 857 -5.15 36.02 -30.41
C ARG A 857 -5.08 37.38 -31.09
N ALA A 858 -3.85 37.79 -31.43
CA ALA A 858 -3.63 38.79 -32.45
C ALA A 858 -4.04 38.19 -33.81
N LEU A 859 -5.13 38.70 -34.39
CA LEU A 859 -5.49 38.38 -35.77
C LEU A 859 -4.37 38.87 -36.71
N SER A 860 -4.19 38.19 -37.84
CA SER A 860 -3.27 38.62 -38.89
C SER A 860 -3.59 40.06 -39.30
N GLY A 861 -2.76 41.01 -38.86
CA GLY A 861 -3.04 42.45 -38.89
C GLY A 861 -2.76 43.18 -37.57
N GLY A 862 -2.43 42.47 -36.47
CA GLY A 862 -2.06 43.09 -35.18
C GLY A 862 -3.24 43.44 -34.28
N GLN A 863 -4.45 42.97 -34.61
CA GLN A 863 -5.70 43.33 -33.95
C GLN A 863 -6.07 42.26 -32.90
N ALA A 864 -6.25 42.63 -31.63
CA ALA A 864 -6.74 41.73 -30.58
C ALA A 864 -8.17 42.13 -30.18
N ASP A 865 -9.19 41.38 -30.60
CA ASP A 865 -10.59 41.66 -30.24
C ASP A 865 -10.99 40.88 -28.98
N GLY A 866 -10.71 41.46 -27.82
CA GLY A 866 -11.05 40.88 -26.53
C GLY A 866 -12.51 41.01 -26.12
N VAL A 867 -13.33 41.79 -26.84
CA VAL A 867 -14.71 42.06 -26.45
C VAL A 867 -15.66 41.15 -27.19
N SER A 868 -15.48 40.95 -28.50
CA SER A 868 -16.34 40.08 -29.32
C SER A 868 -16.09 38.58 -29.10
N ARG A 869 -15.12 38.21 -28.27
CA ARG A 869 -14.74 36.83 -27.94
C ARG A 869 -14.54 36.65 -26.43
N SER A 870 -15.57 36.98 -25.67
CA SER A 870 -15.57 36.88 -24.21
C SER A 870 -16.92 36.40 -23.65
N GLY A 871 -16.90 35.95 -22.40
CA GLY A 871 -18.10 35.51 -21.68
C GLY A 871 -18.72 34.21 -22.21
N GLY A 872 -19.93 33.92 -21.74
CA GLY A 872 -20.71 32.74 -22.11
C GLY A 872 -20.58 31.58 -21.11
N GLN A 873 -19.90 31.75 -19.98
CA GLN A 873 -19.76 30.70 -18.97
C GLN A 873 -19.99 31.20 -17.55
N LYS A 874 -20.26 30.24 -16.66
CA LYS A 874 -20.17 30.41 -15.22
C LYS A 874 -19.00 29.58 -14.70
N LEU A 875 -18.15 30.14 -13.83
CA LEU A 875 -16.97 29.45 -13.31
C LEU A 875 -17.01 29.43 -11.79
N ALA A 876 -17.01 28.22 -11.24
CA ALA A 876 -17.08 28.00 -9.80
C ALA A 876 -15.68 27.79 -9.20
N GLU A 877 -14.87 26.93 -9.82
CA GLU A 877 -13.49 26.68 -9.40
C GLU A 877 -12.62 26.30 -10.60
N LEU A 878 -11.35 26.73 -10.57
CA LEU A 878 -10.33 26.46 -11.58
C LEU A 878 -9.02 26.05 -10.90
N LEU A 879 -8.43 24.94 -11.35
CA LEU A 879 -7.09 24.50 -10.96
C LEU A 879 -6.23 24.33 -12.19
N ILE A 880 -5.01 24.86 -12.13
CA ILE A 880 -4.00 24.73 -13.18
C ILE A 880 -2.72 24.16 -12.57
N TYR A 881 -2.24 23.06 -13.13
CA TYR A 881 -0.99 22.40 -12.76
C TYR A 881 0.06 22.61 -13.85
N ASP A 882 1.31 22.87 -13.46
CA ASP A 882 2.45 22.95 -14.39
C ASP A 882 3.11 21.58 -14.67
N ASP A 883 2.47 20.51 -14.19
CA ASP A 883 2.90 19.12 -14.36
C ASP A 883 1.78 18.21 -14.91
N VAL A 884 2.17 17.10 -15.52
CA VAL A 884 1.26 16.07 -16.02
C VAL A 884 0.83 15.21 -14.84
N LEU A 885 -0.40 15.38 -14.37
CA LEU A 885 -0.96 14.53 -13.33
C LEU A 885 -1.25 13.14 -13.87
N THR A 886 -0.99 12.12 -13.05
CA THR A 886 -1.36 10.72 -13.31
C THR A 886 -2.88 10.54 -13.33
N ASP A 887 -3.38 9.42 -13.86
CA ASP A 887 -4.83 9.15 -13.90
C ASP A 887 -5.44 9.09 -12.50
N GLU A 888 -4.66 8.61 -11.53
CA GLU A 888 -5.05 8.56 -10.12
C GLU A 888 -5.20 9.97 -9.54
N GLU A 889 -4.19 10.81 -9.75
CA GLU A 889 -4.22 12.21 -9.32
C GLU A 889 -5.34 13.00 -10.01
N MET A 890 -5.60 12.76 -11.30
CA MET A 890 -6.73 13.38 -11.99
C MET A 890 -8.07 12.96 -11.37
N ARG A 891 -8.26 11.66 -11.12
CA ARG A 891 -9.47 11.16 -10.45
C ARG A 891 -9.66 11.75 -9.05
N GLN A 892 -8.57 11.96 -8.30
CA GLN A 892 -8.61 12.62 -6.98
C GLN A 892 -9.11 14.07 -7.09
N ILE A 893 -8.59 14.85 -8.05
CA ILE A 893 -9.04 16.25 -8.25
C ILE A 893 -10.48 16.30 -8.76
N GLU A 894 -10.87 15.41 -9.68
CA GLU A 894 -12.25 15.34 -10.17
C GLU A 894 -13.22 14.98 -9.05
N ALA A 895 -12.84 14.03 -8.18
CA ALA A 895 -13.60 13.69 -6.99
C ALA A 895 -13.73 14.87 -6.03
N TYR A 896 -12.64 15.62 -5.81
CA TYR A 896 -12.68 16.86 -5.03
C TYR A 896 -13.67 17.87 -5.57
N LEU A 897 -13.57 18.19 -6.85
CA LEU A 897 -14.42 19.18 -7.47
C LEU A 897 -15.89 18.74 -7.48
N ALA A 898 -16.14 17.48 -7.80
CA ALA A 898 -17.49 16.94 -7.81
C ALA A 898 -18.11 16.93 -6.41
N ALA A 899 -17.38 16.46 -5.39
CA ALA A 899 -17.86 16.42 -4.01
C ALA A 899 -18.12 17.83 -3.46
N LYS A 900 -17.14 18.73 -3.61
CA LYS A 900 -17.26 20.11 -3.11
C LYS A 900 -18.46 20.85 -3.72
N TRP A 901 -18.70 20.65 -5.01
CA TRP A 901 -19.72 21.37 -5.75
C TRP A 901 -21.01 20.57 -5.95
N GLY A 902 -21.12 19.36 -5.37
CA GLY A 902 -22.31 18.50 -5.45
C GLY A 902 -22.69 18.09 -6.87
N LEU A 903 -21.71 17.68 -7.68
CA LEU A 903 -21.88 17.24 -9.07
C LEU A 903 -21.70 15.71 -9.16
N PRO A 904 -22.39 15.03 -10.10
CA PRO A 904 -22.23 13.59 -10.30
C PRO A 904 -20.90 13.26 -11.02
N LEU A 905 -20.25 12.15 -10.63
CA LEU A 905 -19.12 11.54 -11.33
C LEU A 905 -19.58 10.25 -12.02
N GLY A 906 -19.12 10.03 -13.26
CA GLY A 906 -19.60 8.92 -14.09
C GLY A 906 -20.99 9.20 -14.66
N GLY A 907 -21.23 8.83 -15.92
CA GLY A 907 -22.42 9.19 -16.71
C GLY A 907 -23.77 8.59 -16.27
N GLY A 908 -24.12 8.68 -14.99
CA GLY A 908 -25.43 8.30 -14.46
C GLY A 908 -25.97 9.37 -13.52
N ALA A 909 -27.20 9.83 -13.76
CA ALA A 909 -27.91 10.69 -12.83
C ALA A 909 -28.27 9.89 -11.56
N ARG A 910 -27.89 10.42 -10.38
CA ARG A 910 -28.60 10.14 -9.12
C ARG A 910 -29.04 11.44 -8.47
N ALA A 911 -30.23 11.36 -7.90
CA ALA A 911 -30.97 12.46 -7.31
C ALA A 911 -30.38 12.91 -5.97
N GLY A 912 -30.29 14.23 -5.79
CA GLY A 912 -30.67 14.92 -4.56
C GLY A 912 -29.78 14.76 -3.32
N GLY A 913 -29.11 15.86 -2.97
CA GLY A 913 -28.80 16.22 -1.59
C GLY A 913 -27.47 15.68 -1.07
N SER A 914 -26.65 16.59 -0.54
CA SER A 914 -25.62 16.29 0.46
C SER A 914 -26.29 15.61 1.65
N ALA A 915 -26.45 14.29 1.60
CA ALA A 915 -26.88 13.50 2.74
C ALA A 915 -25.69 13.35 3.68
N ALA A 916 -25.90 13.67 4.95
CA ALA A 916 -24.97 13.32 6.02
C ALA A 916 -24.64 11.83 5.93
N SER A 917 -23.36 11.46 6.08
CA SER A 917 -23.01 10.05 6.20
C SER A 917 -23.75 9.47 7.41
N SER A 918 -24.35 8.29 7.24
CA SER A 918 -24.95 7.51 8.34
C SER A 918 -23.94 6.55 9.00
N MET A 919 -22.66 6.66 8.61
CA MET A 919 -21.57 5.84 9.13
C MET A 919 -21.40 6.00 10.63
N THR A 920 -21.23 4.86 11.31
CA THR A 920 -20.74 4.82 12.70
C THR A 920 -19.23 4.60 12.68
N LEU A 921 -18.47 5.44 13.37
CA LEU A 921 -17.01 5.34 13.47
C LEU A 921 -16.60 5.09 14.93
N THR A 922 -15.87 4.00 15.18
CA THR A 922 -15.27 3.71 16.49
C THR A 922 -13.75 3.77 16.39
N LEU A 923 -13.14 4.56 17.27
CA LEU A 923 -11.68 4.63 17.40
C LEU A 923 -11.23 3.82 18.62
N ARG A 924 -10.39 2.79 18.47
CA ARG A 924 -9.79 2.09 19.61
C ARG A 924 -8.69 2.95 20.26
N ALA A 925 -8.29 2.60 21.49
CA ALA A 925 -7.25 3.34 22.20
C ALA A 925 -5.93 3.40 21.40
N GLY A 926 -5.35 4.58 21.28
CA GLY A 926 -4.12 4.82 20.50
C GLY A 926 -4.32 4.98 18.99
N THR A 927 -5.57 5.00 18.50
CA THR A 927 -5.88 5.29 17.09
C THR A 927 -6.25 6.75 16.88
N GLU A 928 -6.07 7.22 15.64
CA GLU A 928 -6.29 8.62 15.27
C GLU A 928 -7.25 8.76 14.08
N LEU A 929 -8.16 9.74 14.17
CA LEU A 929 -8.94 10.28 13.06
C LEU A 929 -8.44 11.68 12.71
N THR A 930 -8.13 11.94 11.43
CA THR A 930 -7.79 13.28 10.95
C THR A 930 -8.75 13.80 9.91
N LEU A 931 -9.06 15.10 10.01
CA LEU A 931 -10.12 15.75 9.22
C LEU A 931 -9.60 16.69 8.12
N GLY A 932 -8.29 16.81 7.93
CA GLY A 932 -7.68 17.53 6.80
C GLY A 932 -7.77 19.07 6.84
N GLY A 933 -8.11 19.65 7.98
CA GLY A 933 -7.92 21.06 8.36
C GLY A 933 -8.88 22.09 7.77
N SER A 934 -9.59 21.78 6.68
CA SER A 934 -10.35 22.80 5.91
C SER A 934 -11.83 22.48 5.66
N GLY A 935 -12.35 21.34 6.12
CA GLY A 935 -13.73 20.90 5.90
C GLY A 935 -14.48 20.58 7.19
N GLU A 936 -15.80 20.83 7.19
CA GLU A 936 -16.72 20.20 8.14
C GLU A 936 -17.05 18.80 7.63
N HIS A 937 -16.85 17.79 8.48
CA HIS A 937 -17.20 16.40 8.18
C HIS A 937 -18.44 15.99 8.94
N GLU A 938 -19.22 15.08 8.35
CA GLU A 938 -20.47 14.62 8.94
C GLU A 938 -20.45 13.10 9.12
N LEU A 939 -20.76 12.63 10.32
CA LEU A 939 -20.90 11.21 10.65
C LEU A 939 -22.26 10.90 11.26
N GLY A 940 -22.69 9.65 11.13
CA GLY A 940 -23.88 9.13 11.79
C GLY A 940 -23.64 9.08 13.29
N ALA A 941 -22.61 8.33 13.72
CA ALA A 941 -22.19 8.27 15.11
C ALA A 941 -20.66 8.20 15.25
N LEU A 942 -20.14 8.71 16.36
CA LEU A 942 -18.73 8.63 16.73
C LEU A 942 -18.56 8.01 18.13
N GLY A 943 -17.62 7.10 18.30
CA GLY A 943 -17.33 6.49 19.59
C GLY A 943 -15.90 6.03 19.81
N GLY A 944 -15.68 5.46 20.99
CA GLY A 944 -14.43 4.82 21.38
C GLY A 944 -13.50 5.67 22.26
N ALA A 945 -12.19 5.54 22.01
CA ALA A 945 -11.10 5.86 22.92
C ALA A 945 -9.88 6.51 22.23
N GLY A 946 -10.00 6.87 20.95
CA GLY A 946 -8.92 7.45 20.14
C GLY A 946 -8.88 8.98 20.18
N THR A 947 -8.11 9.56 19.25
CA THR A 947 -7.97 11.01 19.09
C THR A 947 -8.56 11.48 17.75
N VAL A 948 -9.25 12.61 17.75
CA VAL A 948 -9.69 13.31 16.54
C VAL A 948 -8.92 14.63 16.41
N SER A 949 -8.27 14.87 15.29
CA SER A 949 -7.45 16.05 15.04
C SER A 949 -7.76 16.71 13.69
N ASP A 950 -7.21 17.91 13.51
CA ASP A 950 -7.17 18.63 12.23
C ASP A 950 -8.54 18.97 11.61
N GLY A 951 -9.53 19.51 12.33
CA GLY A 951 -10.76 20.03 11.70
C GLY A 951 -11.98 20.13 12.60
N ALA A 952 -13.16 20.31 12.00
CA ALA A 952 -14.46 20.34 12.71
C ALA A 952 -15.34 19.16 12.29
N LEU A 953 -16.05 18.58 13.25
CA LEU A 953 -16.88 17.39 13.04
C LEU A 953 -18.32 17.63 13.47
N THR A 954 -19.28 17.17 12.67
CA THR A 954 -20.70 17.15 12.98
C THR A 954 -21.20 15.71 13.10
N VAL A 955 -21.92 15.37 14.17
CA VAL A 955 -22.41 14.01 14.41
C VAL A 955 -23.91 13.98 14.70
N SER A 956 -24.57 12.89 14.31
CA SER A 956 -25.97 12.60 14.66
C SER A 956 -26.09 11.62 15.86
N GLY A 957 -24.96 11.17 16.40
CA GLY A 957 -24.92 10.26 17.54
C GLY A 957 -23.53 10.10 18.14
N ILE A 958 -23.48 9.61 19.38
CA ILE A 958 -22.24 9.43 20.16
C ILE A 958 -22.31 8.08 20.88
N GLU A 959 -21.22 7.33 20.83
CA GLU A 959 -21.04 6.02 21.48
C GLU A 959 -19.90 6.08 22.51
N GLN A 960 -20.22 6.36 23.78
CA GLN A 960 -19.25 6.39 24.87
C GLN A 960 -19.11 5.01 25.53
N VAL A 961 -17.88 4.50 25.56
CA VAL A 961 -17.54 3.22 26.18
C VAL A 961 -17.21 3.38 27.67
N SER A 962 -17.39 2.30 28.45
CA SER A 962 -17.13 2.30 29.90
C SER A 962 -15.64 2.40 30.23
N ASP A 963 -15.32 3.20 31.25
CA ASP A 963 -13.95 3.44 31.69
C ASP A 963 -13.41 2.28 32.56
N GLU A 964 -12.63 1.37 31.96
CA GLU A 964 -11.68 0.53 32.71
C GLU A 964 -10.31 1.22 32.83
N ASN A 965 -9.97 2.17 31.96
CA ASN A 965 -8.70 2.90 31.93
C ASN A 965 -8.89 4.40 31.51
N PRO A 966 -8.68 5.37 32.41
CA PRO A 966 -8.99 6.78 32.14
C PRO A 966 -8.07 7.45 31.10
N ALA A 967 -6.99 6.76 30.69
CA ALA A 967 -6.15 7.17 29.56
C ALA A 967 -6.77 6.86 28.18
N ALA A 968 -7.95 6.23 28.14
CA ALA A 968 -8.63 5.77 26.94
C ALA A 968 -9.90 6.60 26.60
N ALA A 969 -9.98 7.87 26.98
CA ALA A 969 -11.12 8.72 26.64
C ALA A 969 -11.00 9.30 25.22
N LEU A 970 -12.12 9.37 24.49
CA LEU A 970 -12.19 10.03 23.18
C LEU A 970 -11.84 11.52 23.31
N ALA A 971 -10.76 11.94 22.65
CA ALA A 971 -10.25 13.31 22.71
C ALA A 971 -10.37 13.99 21.34
N LEU A 972 -11.03 15.17 21.30
CA LEU A 972 -11.20 15.94 20.08
C LEU A 972 -10.42 17.24 20.17
N ALA A 973 -9.37 17.39 19.37
CA ALA A 973 -8.61 18.64 19.28
C ALA A 973 -9.40 19.75 18.56
N GLY A 974 -10.27 19.34 17.63
CA GLY A 974 -11.14 20.19 16.84
C GLY A 974 -12.49 20.52 17.50
N SER A 975 -13.35 21.25 16.77
CA SER A 975 -14.72 21.54 17.20
C SER A 975 -15.65 20.36 16.92
N LEU A 976 -16.62 20.12 17.82
CA LEU A 976 -17.66 19.10 17.67
C LEU A 976 -19.05 19.74 17.71
N THR A 977 -19.86 19.43 16.71
CA THR A 977 -21.27 19.83 16.62
C THR A 977 -22.17 18.60 16.72
N ILE A 978 -23.13 18.62 17.63
CA ILE A 978 -24.12 17.55 17.84
C ILE A 978 -25.46 18.01 17.28
N ARG A 979 -26.05 17.22 16.39
CA ARG A 979 -27.33 17.55 15.73
C ARG A 979 -28.52 17.45 16.66
N ASP A 980 -29.59 18.13 16.27
CA ASP A 980 -30.91 17.93 16.86
C ASP A 980 -31.41 16.49 16.60
N GLY A 981 -32.02 15.89 17.62
CA GLY A 981 -32.46 14.49 17.61
C GLY A 981 -31.35 13.47 17.79
N ALA A 982 -30.15 13.86 18.23
CA ALA A 982 -29.01 12.95 18.33
C ALA A 982 -29.22 11.82 19.36
N ALA A 983 -28.69 10.63 19.05
CA ALA A 983 -28.66 9.48 19.95
C ALA A 983 -27.30 9.38 20.66
N TRP A 984 -27.29 9.39 21.98
CA TRP A 984 -26.09 9.36 22.78
C TRP A 984 -26.11 8.13 23.69
N HIS A 985 -25.31 7.13 23.36
CA HIS A 985 -25.18 5.90 24.12
C HIS A 985 -23.97 6.00 25.05
N VAL A 986 -24.17 5.60 26.31
CA VAL A 986 -23.18 5.71 27.37
C VAL A 986 -23.12 4.39 28.12
N ALA A 987 -21.96 3.75 28.11
CA ALA A 987 -21.68 2.59 28.94
C ALA A 987 -21.01 3.04 30.25
N ALA A 988 -21.61 2.72 31.38
CA ALA A 988 -21.06 2.96 32.70
C ALA A 988 -20.37 1.71 33.25
N GLY A 989 -19.19 1.86 33.84
CA GLY A 989 -18.42 0.78 34.45
C GLY A 989 -17.65 1.27 35.66
N ALA A 990 -17.54 0.45 36.72
CA ALA A 990 -16.82 0.78 37.96
C ALA A 990 -17.19 2.15 38.58
N GLY A 991 -18.44 2.58 38.45
CA GLY A 991 -18.94 3.84 39.03
C GLY A 991 -18.55 5.12 38.27
N ARG A 992 -18.17 5.01 37.01
CA ARG A 992 -17.73 6.15 36.19
C ARG A 992 -18.17 6.03 34.74
N ILE A 993 -18.10 7.17 34.04
CA ILE A 993 -18.29 7.32 32.60
C ILE A 993 -16.97 7.88 32.04
N ALA A 994 -16.55 7.41 30.87
CA ALA A 994 -15.44 8.04 30.14
C ALA A 994 -15.93 9.37 29.52
N PRO A 995 -15.46 10.53 29.98
CA PRO A 995 -16.02 11.81 29.53
C PRO A 995 -15.55 12.15 28.11
N LEU A 996 -16.43 12.77 27.33
CA LEU A 996 -16.10 13.34 26.02
C LEU A 996 -15.41 14.69 26.21
N ARG A 997 -14.17 14.83 25.71
CA ARG A 997 -13.38 16.06 25.87
C ARG A 997 -13.14 16.74 24.53
N VAL A 998 -13.53 18.01 24.40
CA VAL A 998 -13.47 18.77 23.14
C VAL A 998 -12.69 20.08 23.31
N ALA A 999 -11.67 20.31 22.48
CA ALA A 999 -10.79 21.48 22.57
C ALA A 999 -11.11 22.61 21.58
N GLY A 1000 -11.76 22.34 20.44
CA GLY A 1000 -12.13 23.38 19.47
C GLY A 1000 -13.51 24.01 19.70
N GLY A 1001 -14.27 23.55 20.71
CA GLY A 1001 -15.63 23.99 21.02
C GLY A 1001 -16.67 22.90 20.81
N LEU A 1002 -17.64 22.83 21.73
CA LEU A 1002 -18.73 21.83 21.74
C LEU A 1002 -20.07 22.54 21.53
N ALA A 1003 -20.71 22.30 20.39
CA ALA A 1003 -21.98 22.94 20.01
C ALA A 1003 -23.11 21.90 19.91
N PHE A 1004 -24.30 22.28 20.36
CA PHE A 1004 -25.53 21.49 20.23
C PHE A 1004 -26.55 22.26 19.41
N LEU A 1005 -27.11 21.62 18.38
CA LEU A 1005 -28.13 22.24 17.51
C LEU A 1005 -29.56 22.03 18.02
N GLY A 1006 -29.75 21.20 19.06
CA GLY A 1006 -31.06 20.89 19.62
C GLY A 1006 -31.02 19.81 20.72
N GLY A 1007 -32.09 19.03 20.80
CA GLY A 1007 -32.30 17.98 21.80
C GLY A 1007 -31.86 16.60 21.35
N GLY A 1008 -32.15 15.58 22.16
CA GLY A 1008 -31.78 14.20 21.84
C GLY A 1008 -32.14 13.19 22.92
N THR A 1009 -31.56 12.00 22.81
CA THR A 1009 -31.72 10.92 23.79
C THR A 1009 -30.36 10.49 24.33
N VAL A 1010 -30.23 10.34 25.65
CA VAL A 1010 -29.07 9.73 26.30
C VAL A 1010 -29.50 8.39 26.89
N THR A 1011 -28.91 7.29 26.41
CA THR A 1011 -29.15 5.94 26.95
C THR A 1011 -27.95 5.49 27.76
N ILE A 1012 -28.14 5.25 29.06
CA ILE A 1012 -27.09 4.80 29.98
C ILE A 1012 -27.28 3.31 30.27
N THR A 1013 -26.26 2.52 29.92
CA THR A 1013 -26.15 1.10 30.31
C THR A 1013 -25.20 0.96 31.48
N GLY A 1014 -25.42 0.00 32.37
CA GLY A 1014 -24.69 -0.13 33.63
C GLY A 1014 -25.05 0.95 34.66
N ALA A 1015 -26.22 1.58 34.56
CA ALA A 1015 -26.60 2.73 35.37
C ALA A 1015 -26.58 2.44 36.88
N ALA A 1016 -26.76 1.19 37.29
CA ALA A 1016 -26.65 0.74 38.69
C ALA A 1016 -25.26 0.99 39.29
N ALA A 1017 -24.19 1.01 38.47
CA ALA A 1017 -22.83 1.19 38.95
C ALA A 1017 -22.53 2.65 39.36
N LEU A 1018 -23.24 3.63 38.78
CA LEU A 1018 -22.94 5.05 38.98
C LEU A 1018 -23.13 5.50 40.45
N PRO A 1019 -22.42 6.53 40.93
CA PRO A 1019 -22.62 7.10 42.25
C PRO A 1019 -23.89 7.98 42.30
N ASN A 1020 -24.31 8.37 43.50
CA ASN A 1020 -25.43 9.32 43.69
C ASN A 1020 -24.98 10.80 43.65
N GLU A 1021 -23.88 11.08 42.95
CA GLU A 1021 -23.29 12.40 42.77
C GLU A 1021 -23.17 12.72 41.27
N PRO A 1022 -23.00 13.99 40.87
CA PRO A 1022 -22.84 14.35 39.47
C PRO A 1022 -21.65 13.64 38.79
N VAL A 1023 -21.91 12.99 37.67
CA VAL A 1023 -20.89 12.32 36.85
C VAL A 1023 -20.68 13.08 35.56
N LEU A 1024 -19.44 13.44 35.26
CA LEU A 1024 -19.08 14.19 34.05
C LEU A 1024 -19.36 13.36 32.80
N LEU A 1025 -20.20 13.89 31.91
CA LEU A 1025 -20.55 13.28 30.63
C LEU A 1025 -19.67 13.82 29.50
N ALA A 1026 -19.57 15.15 29.41
CA ALA A 1026 -18.80 15.84 28.38
C ALA A 1026 -18.34 17.21 28.86
N GLU A 1027 -17.21 17.70 28.35
CA GLU A 1027 -16.74 19.06 28.58
C GLU A 1027 -16.03 19.66 27.37
N ALA A 1028 -16.19 20.97 27.22
CA ALA A 1028 -15.29 21.80 26.42
C ALA A 1028 -14.10 22.20 27.31
N VAL A 1029 -12.88 21.79 26.93
CA VAL A 1029 -11.68 21.99 27.76
C VAL A 1029 -11.28 23.47 27.85
N THR A 1030 -10.41 23.82 28.81
CA THR A 1030 -10.05 25.21 29.13
C THR A 1030 -9.62 26.01 27.89
N GLY A 1031 -10.35 27.09 27.58
CA GLY A 1031 -10.14 27.94 26.40
C GLY A 1031 -11.16 27.73 25.27
N ALA A 1032 -11.94 26.66 25.33
CA ALA A 1032 -13.04 26.36 24.40
C ALA A 1032 -14.41 26.78 24.97
N SER A 1033 -15.45 26.78 24.13
CA SER A 1033 -16.82 27.11 24.52
C SER A 1033 -17.76 25.90 24.39
N LEU A 1034 -18.78 25.87 25.27
CA LEU A 1034 -19.95 25.01 25.14
C LEU A 1034 -21.14 25.89 24.74
N SER A 1035 -21.89 25.53 23.69
CA SER A 1035 -23.01 26.34 23.20
C SER A 1035 -24.22 25.50 22.76
N GLY A 1036 -25.42 26.08 22.86
CA GLY A 1036 -26.67 25.49 22.36
C GLY A 1036 -27.27 24.34 23.19
N PHE A 1037 -26.64 23.93 24.30
CA PHE A 1037 -27.16 22.85 25.16
C PHE A 1037 -28.32 23.32 26.04
N ALA A 1038 -29.44 22.58 26.00
CA ALA A 1038 -30.60 22.78 26.86
C ALA A 1038 -31.02 21.43 27.47
N ALA A 1039 -30.87 21.27 28.79
CA ALA A 1039 -31.06 19.97 29.45
C ALA A 1039 -32.49 19.41 29.27
N GLU A 1040 -33.49 20.27 29.25
CA GLU A 1040 -34.91 19.93 29.03
C GLU A 1040 -35.21 19.39 27.63
N ALA A 1041 -34.32 19.62 26.66
CA ALA A 1041 -34.45 19.08 25.32
C ALA A 1041 -33.93 17.63 25.20
N TRP A 1042 -33.34 17.08 26.27
CA TRP A 1042 -32.74 15.75 26.29
C TRP A 1042 -33.50 14.77 27.19
N THR A 1043 -33.80 13.60 26.63
CA THR A 1043 -34.41 12.50 27.40
C THR A 1043 -33.33 11.53 27.85
N VAL A 1044 -33.25 11.24 29.15
CA VAL A 1044 -32.31 10.25 29.70
C VAL A 1044 -33.04 8.95 30.00
N THR A 1045 -32.54 7.84 29.46
CA THR A 1045 -33.02 6.47 29.71
C THR A 1045 -31.91 5.64 30.35
N THR A 1046 -32.29 4.75 31.26
CA THR A 1046 -31.36 3.86 31.99
C THR A 1046 -31.81 2.42 31.83
N ASP A 1047 -30.85 1.49 31.85
CA ASP A 1047 -31.12 0.05 31.92
C ASP A 1047 -31.63 -0.41 33.30
N ASP A 1048 -31.36 0.37 34.35
CA ASP A 1048 -31.92 0.21 35.69
C ASP A 1048 -33.23 1.02 35.83
N ALA A 1049 -34.37 0.33 35.80
CA ALA A 1049 -35.71 0.93 35.93
C ALA A 1049 -35.96 1.61 37.29
N GLY A 1050 -35.13 1.33 38.31
CA GLY A 1050 -35.25 1.95 39.64
C GLY A 1050 -34.57 3.32 39.75
N ARG A 1051 -33.75 3.70 38.77
CA ARG A 1051 -32.86 4.86 38.86
C ARG A 1051 -33.20 5.92 37.82
N GLN A 1052 -33.90 6.97 38.24
CA GLN A 1052 -34.16 8.13 37.38
C GLN A 1052 -32.94 9.05 37.36
N MET A 1053 -32.48 9.41 36.16
CA MET A 1053 -31.37 10.35 35.93
C MET A 1053 -31.84 11.53 35.07
N ARG A 1054 -31.11 12.64 35.10
CA ARG A 1054 -31.28 13.80 34.20
C ARG A 1054 -29.91 14.40 33.85
N LEU A 1055 -29.89 15.29 32.87
CA LEU A 1055 -28.70 16.08 32.53
C LEU A 1055 -28.73 17.43 33.23
N GLU A 1056 -27.57 17.93 33.63
CA GLU A 1056 -27.37 19.29 34.11
C GLU A 1056 -26.11 19.89 33.45
N VAL A 1057 -26.09 21.21 33.29
CA VAL A 1057 -24.95 21.94 32.72
C VAL A 1057 -24.37 22.87 33.79
N ASP A 1058 -23.05 22.85 33.96
CA ASP A 1058 -22.31 23.82 34.77
C ASP A 1058 -21.09 24.33 33.99
N GLY A 1059 -21.08 25.63 33.70
CA GLY A 1059 -20.04 26.28 32.92
C GLY A 1059 -19.88 25.69 31.52
N HIS A 1060 -18.81 24.92 31.32
CA HIS A 1060 -18.44 24.30 30.05
C HIS A 1060 -18.60 22.76 30.04
N ALA A 1061 -19.30 22.21 31.04
CA ALA A 1061 -19.45 20.78 31.23
C ALA A 1061 -20.93 20.35 31.37
N VAL A 1062 -21.22 19.16 30.85
CA VAL A 1062 -22.51 18.46 30.97
C VAL A 1062 -22.33 17.28 31.92
N TYR A 1063 -23.24 17.15 32.89
CA TYR A 1063 -23.23 16.11 33.91
C TYR A 1063 -24.49 15.26 33.84
N VAL A 1064 -24.35 13.97 34.18
CA VAL A 1064 -25.48 13.10 34.54
C VAL A 1064 -25.69 13.19 36.05
N VAL A 1065 -26.93 13.44 36.49
CA VAL A 1065 -27.28 13.54 37.90
C VAL A 1065 -28.53 12.69 38.25
N PRO A 1066 -28.66 12.16 39.49
CA PRO A 1066 -29.87 11.47 39.93
C PRO A 1066 -31.07 12.42 40.10
N SER A 1067 -32.25 12.00 39.65
CA SER A 1067 -33.49 12.80 39.64
C SER A 1067 -34.32 12.72 40.94
N GLY A 1068 -33.70 12.42 42.09
CA GLY A 1068 -34.39 12.29 43.38
C GLY A 1068 -35.07 13.59 43.88
N LYS A 1069 -36.04 13.47 44.82
CA LYS A 1069 -36.92 14.54 45.35
C LYS A 1069 -36.23 15.67 46.17
N GLY A 1070 -34.96 15.98 45.93
CA GLY A 1070 -34.23 17.04 46.62
C GLY A 1070 -33.48 17.94 45.64
N THR A 1071 -33.40 19.23 45.95
CA THR A 1071 -32.55 20.19 45.23
C THR A 1071 -31.08 19.88 45.54
N MET A 1072 -30.31 19.43 44.54
CA MET A 1072 -28.85 19.40 44.63
C MET A 1072 -28.30 20.80 44.36
N PHE A 1073 -27.34 21.23 45.17
CA PHE A 1073 -26.62 22.49 45.00
C PHE A 1073 -25.19 22.17 44.56
N PHE A 1074 -24.75 22.73 43.44
CA PHE A 1074 -23.33 22.81 43.10
C PHE A 1074 -22.67 23.84 44.01
N ILE A 1075 -21.92 23.39 45.02
CA ILE A 1075 -21.12 24.27 45.86
C ILE A 1075 -19.71 24.26 45.28
N ARG A 1076 -19.27 25.41 44.77
CA ARG A 1076 -17.88 25.64 44.34
C ARG A 1076 -16.94 25.79 45.52
#